data_AF-A0A3A8J7A0-F1
#
_entry.id   AF-A0A3A8J7A0-F1
#
_cell.length_a   1.000
_cell.length_b   1.000
_cell.length_c   1.000
_cell.angle_alpha   90.00
_cell.angle_beta   90.00
_cell.angle_gamma   90.00
#
_symmetry.space_group_name_H-M   'P 1'
#
loop_
_entity.id
_entity.type
_entity.pdbx_description
1 polymer ?
#
loop_
_entity_poly.entity_id
_entity_poly.type
_entity_poly.pdbx_seq_one_letter_code
_entity_poly.pdbx_strand_id
1 'polypeptide(L)'
;MKNRSRALLALVGLVAGLALIWGASLAVLGNNDTPTARRDAKFVNAERLIFYRLEPGKEMRVRVPSEAEELLIVTHEMLPEGTPYAPEKQYQYGLQAILRAPAGIVLERSIFTRTRQSKGQPQEDGTFLEESAFTTSATAQVTDEREFVLRLPERPEHSVLYLRPAGTNGTLLARVYVRAHRTLPLLASQKLAQARAEVRAGRATFEPFEKLSQDTRRWLTEEHWERLNAEGEAGTDYQIEPVYRTPYRLPLVEATESVHERLEAGRAVALNVTGPAKPVLWLWSDATDAHPQPHGPVTVKTLSQDGLVHTLELPGPVAGSPMSHPLELPPGVHTVTVRNEGKEDLRYTVEGPFESWLLPAGPRPAPGAAADGHVAFLPDTRRTEAFATGPACPMLELDIDPRMDSAGRLVRIDARSLDRTPSQEPLHLSLTVLDAQGQPLGQAALDATTEPAPFESADLVALPGGALPCAPVAKVTSDAGSGEVTDLPAWVSQVASARLFLPAGARKLRVEAPRSTIVQLYSFLPGDQALAPVAPYTETALTGVRWRNAPLDQRSWHPMRPANLTALMQGGARMELLSQVRLEPVGPGDEALPPSGDAVVVRPYGSPSVVEVLESADPDTADVVRALSTILEPGRAVRAQFDARTPTRPEVRLSLKDATALGNEVEVLLDGEPLHRFTVRSTRSRELLPPLPPGEHEVLLRSSAPGLSAMLNRPPVAGSGLRSRTVYPVGTGGLRVPVRKTGTGSVTLNIVVYTPVAEASTGPRLSVTVDGGNPVRRASVLVPHVTRAERTVVLPASERDPAMPAGRPGVKWYARTVPVTLGEDIAPGMHTVRIQAVGPEPMWARFFVFGQSLENTAPREWNRGGWQLEEAL
;
A
#
# COMPACT_ATOMS: atom_id res chain seq x y z
N MET A 1 106.59 -8.89 -15.99
CA MET A 1 105.58 -7.79 -15.92
C MET A 1 104.20 -8.13 -16.50
N LYS A 2 103.97 -9.25 -17.23
CA LYS A 2 102.67 -9.58 -17.85
C LYS A 2 101.54 -10.04 -16.88
N ASN A 3 101.84 -10.60 -15.71
CA ASN A 3 100.80 -11.13 -14.81
C ASN A 3 100.12 -10.08 -13.91
N ARG A 4 100.81 -8.99 -13.55
CA ARG A 4 100.21 -7.91 -12.74
C ARG A 4 99.16 -7.10 -13.51
N SER A 5 99.35 -6.93 -14.82
CA SER A 5 98.39 -6.25 -15.70
C SER A 5 97.08 -7.04 -15.84
N ARG A 6 97.12 -8.36 -15.92
CA ARG A 6 95.92 -9.21 -16.00
C ARG A 6 95.13 -9.23 -14.69
N ALA A 7 95.81 -9.29 -13.54
CA ALA A 7 95.16 -9.23 -12.24
C ALA A 7 94.49 -7.87 -11.99
N LEU A 8 95.13 -6.78 -12.40
CA LEU A 8 94.55 -5.44 -12.29
C LEU A 8 93.31 -5.27 -13.18
N LEU A 9 93.36 -5.77 -14.42
CA LEU A 9 92.20 -5.76 -15.33
C LEU A 9 91.04 -6.62 -14.82
N ALA A 10 91.34 -7.78 -14.22
CA ALA A 10 90.31 -8.63 -13.60
C ALA A 10 89.68 -7.96 -12.37
N LEU A 11 90.48 -7.30 -11.54
CA LEU A 11 89.98 -6.56 -10.37
C LEU A 11 89.12 -5.35 -10.80
N VAL A 12 89.57 -4.57 -11.79
CA VAL A 12 88.80 -3.46 -12.35
C VAL A 12 87.50 -3.96 -12.98
N GLY A 13 87.53 -5.09 -13.70
CA GLY A 13 86.33 -5.73 -14.23
C GLY A 13 85.36 -6.20 -13.14
N LEU A 14 85.87 -6.77 -12.04
CA LEU A 14 85.05 -7.20 -10.91
C LEU A 14 84.45 -6.02 -10.15
N VAL A 15 85.22 -4.96 -9.91
CA VAL A 15 84.75 -3.73 -9.25
C VAL A 15 83.73 -3.00 -10.12
N ALA A 16 83.96 -2.90 -11.43
CA ALA A 16 83.01 -2.34 -12.37
C ALA A 16 81.72 -3.19 -12.45
N GLY A 17 81.85 -4.51 -12.43
CA GLY A 17 80.71 -5.44 -12.37
C GLY A 17 79.90 -5.29 -11.08
N LEU A 18 80.56 -5.21 -9.93
CA LEU A 18 79.90 -4.98 -8.63
C LEU A 18 79.24 -3.61 -8.57
N ALA A 19 79.88 -2.56 -9.10
CA ALA A 19 79.30 -1.22 -9.18
C ALA A 19 78.07 -1.18 -10.11
N LEU A 20 78.08 -1.93 -11.23
CA LEU A 20 76.93 -2.08 -12.11
C LEU A 20 75.80 -2.87 -11.46
N ILE A 21 76.09 -3.96 -10.75
CA ILE A 21 75.08 -4.74 -10.01
C ILE A 21 74.48 -3.89 -8.89
N TRP A 22 75.31 -3.15 -8.15
CA TRP A 22 74.85 -2.28 -7.07
C TRP A 22 74.05 -1.09 -7.61
N GLY A 23 74.50 -0.48 -8.71
CA GLY A 23 73.77 0.58 -9.42
C GLY A 23 72.44 0.09 -9.99
N ALA A 24 72.39 -1.11 -10.57
CA ALA A 24 71.14 -1.73 -11.04
C ALA A 24 70.21 -2.07 -9.88
N SER A 25 70.75 -2.54 -8.75
CA SER A 25 69.96 -2.85 -7.55
C SER A 25 69.39 -1.58 -6.92
N LEU A 26 70.15 -0.49 -6.84
CA LEU A 26 69.67 0.82 -6.40
C LEU A 26 68.68 1.44 -7.38
N ALA A 27 68.86 1.25 -8.69
CA ALA A 27 67.90 1.69 -9.69
C ALA A 27 66.57 0.93 -9.58
N VAL A 28 66.60 -0.37 -9.29
CA VAL A 28 65.39 -1.18 -9.04
C VAL A 28 64.72 -0.78 -7.72
N LEU A 29 65.48 -0.52 -6.66
CA LEU A 29 64.96 -0.06 -5.36
C LEU A 29 64.49 1.41 -5.37
N GLY A 30 65.05 2.25 -6.25
CA GLY A 30 64.68 3.66 -6.39
C GLY A 30 63.55 3.92 -7.38
N ASN A 31 63.19 2.92 -8.21
CA ASN A 31 62.12 3.06 -9.18
C ASN A 31 60.77 2.69 -8.56
N ASN A 32 60.24 3.60 -7.73
CA ASN A 32 58.91 3.51 -7.11
C ASN A 32 57.75 3.50 -8.13
N ASP A 33 58.04 3.65 -9.42
CA ASP A 33 57.07 3.72 -10.51
C ASP A 33 56.85 2.39 -11.25
N THR A 34 57.43 1.28 -10.79
CA THR A 34 57.08 -0.04 -11.35
C THR A 34 55.64 -0.43 -10.97
N PRO A 35 54.88 -1.10 -11.86
CA PRO A 35 53.51 -1.56 -11.56
C PRO A 35 53.41 -2.39 -10.27
N THR A 36 54.43 -3.21 -10.00
CA THR A 36 54.54 -4.04 -8.80
C THR A 36 54.72 -3.21 -7.54
N ALA A 37 55.61 -2.21 -7.54
CA ALA A 37 55.79 -1.30 -6.40
C ALA A 37 54.54 -0.48 -6.10
N ARG A 38 53.81 -0.03 -7.14
CA ARG A 38 52.53 0.68 -6.98
C ARG A 38 51.43 -0.21 -6.39
N ARG A 39 51.41 -1.51 -6.72
CA ARG A 39 50.49 -2.48 -6.08
C ARG A 39 50.85 -2.75 -4.62
N ASP A 40 52.12 -2.97 -4.33
CA ASP A 40 52.56 -3.21 -2.95
C ASP A 40 52.23 -1.99 -2.09
N ALA A 41 52.47 -0.78 -2.61
CA ALA A 41 52.06 0.47 -1.96
C ALA A 41 50.53 0.54 -1.74
N LYS A 42 49.72 0.11 -2.70
CA LYS A 42 48.26 0.04 -2.55
C LYS A 42 47.84 -0.89 -1.40
N PHE A 43 48.41 -2.08 -1.31
CA PHE A 43 48.11 -3.02 -0.22
C PHE A 43 48.60 -2.53 1.14
N VAL A 44 49.77 -1.89 1.19
CA VAL A 44 50.34 -1.29 2.41
C VAL A 44 49.49 -0.13 2.92
N ASN A 45 48.93 0.68 2.02
CA ASN A 45 48.10 1.84 2.36
C ASN A 45 46.63 1.48 2.61
N ALA A 46 46.20 0.25 2.29
CA ALA A 46 44.83 -0.19 2.47
C ALA A 46 44.58 -0.77 3.87
N GLU A 47 43.43 -0.45 4.45
CA GLU A 47 42.95 -1.05 5.69
C GLU A 47 42.39 -2.46 5.40
N ARG A 48 43.05 -3.50 5.93
CA ARG A 48 42.58 -4.88 5.80
C ARG A 48 41.46 -5.17 6.81
N LEU A 49 40.28 -5.48 6.30
CA LEU A 49 39.04 -5.70 7.03
C LEU A 49 38.51 -7.11 6.76
N ILE A 50 38.06 -7.82 7.79
CA ILE A 50 37.49 -9.17 7.63
C ILE A 50 35.96 -9.07 7.59
N PHE A 51 35.35 -9.42 6.47
CA PHE A 51 33.90 -9.50 6.32
C PHE A 51 33.42 -10.95 6.39
N TYR A 52 32.15 -11.15 6.72
CA TYR A 52 31.48 -12.44 6.64
C TYR A 52 30.73 -12.56 5.32
N ARG A 53 30.86 -13.69 4.63
CA ARG A 53 30.15 -13.97 3.38
C ARG A 53 28.74 -14.48 3.69
N LEU A 54 27.76 -13.79 3.16
CA LEU A 54 26.34 -14.12 3.21
C LEU A 54 25.90 -14.54 1.80
N GLU A 55 25.87 -15.85 1.57
CA GLU A 55 25.38 -16.44 0.32
C GLU A 55 23.85 -16.63 0.37
N PRO A 56 23.16 -16.69 -0.79
CA PRO A 56 21.74 -17.00 -0.83
C PRO A 56 21.42 -18.31 -0.07
N GLY A 57 20.51 -18.22 0.91
CA GLY A 57 20.11 -19.35 1.76
C GLY A 57 20.97 -19.60 2.99
N LYS A 58 22.09 -18.90 3.16
CA LYS A 58 22.91 -18.92 4.39
C LYS A 58 22.58 -17.73 5.30
N GLU A 59 22.84 -17.90 6.60
CA GLU A 59 22.65 -16.86 7.61
C GLU A 59 23.90 -16.70 8.46
N MET A 60 24.17 -15.47 8.90
CA MET A 60 25.18 -15.15 9.90
C MET A 60 24.50 -14.84 11.22
N ARG A 61 25.05 -15.38 12.31
CA ARG A 61 24.53 -15.18 13.66
C ARG A 61 25.51 -14.33 14.45
N VAL A 62 25.01 -13.36 15.21
CA VAL A 62 25.81 -12.49 16.05
C VAL A 62 25.14 -12.34 17.40
N ARG A 63 25.88 -12.60 18.48
CA ARG A 63 25.38 -12.34 19.84
C ARG A 63 25.38 -10.85 20.11
N VAL A 64 24.22 -10.32 20.50
CA VAL A 64 24.06 -8.88 20.75
C VAL A 64 24.18 -8.63 22.26
N PRO A 65 25.07 -7.72 22.71
CA PRO A 65 25.18 -7.37 24.13
C PRO A 65 23.87 -6.81 24.69
N SER A 66 23.60 -6.98 25.99
CA SER A 66 22.37 -6.54 26.65
C SER A 66 22.13 -5.03 26.57
N GLU A 67 23.21 -4.28 26.70
CA GLU A 67 23.27 -2.82 26.81
C GLU A 67 23.33 -2.12 25.45
N ALA A 68 23.37 -2.86 24.34
CA ALA A 68 23.46 -2.23 23.03
C ALA A 68 22.16 -1.51 22.66
N GLU A 69 22.21 -0.20 22.43
CA GLU A 69 21.04 0.52 21.93
C GLU A 69 20.97 0.47 20.40
N GLU A 70 22.14 0.42 19.75
CA GLU A 70 22.29 0.52 18.31
C GLU A 70 23.39 -0.44 17.81
N LEU A 71 23.15 -1.04 16.65
CA LEU A 71 24.16 -1.77 15.89
C LEU A 71 24.46 -1.04 14.58
N LEU A 72 25.73 -1.01 14.19
CA LEU A 72 26.16 -0.57 12.88
C LEU A 72 26.47 -1.80 12.04
N ILE A 73 25.73 -2.01 10.97
CA ILE A 73 25.97 -3.09 10.01
C ILE A 73 26.64 -2.48 8.79
N VAL A 74 27.82 -2.97 8.45
CA VAL A 74 28.62 -2.52 7.32
C VAL A 74 28.64 -3.60 6.26
N THR A 75 28.30 -3.26 5.02
CA THR A 75 28.14 -4.22 3.93
C THR A 75 28.84 -3.81 2.64
N HIS A 76 29.27 -4.81 1.87
CA HIS A 76 29.65 -4.70 0.47
C HIS A 76 28.95 -5.79 -0.34
N GLU A 77 28.68 -5.55 -1.61
CA GLU A 77 28.34 -6.61 -2.54
C GLU A 77 29.61 -7.05 -3.29
N MET A 78 29.87 -8.36 -3.28
CA MET A 78 30.86 -9.00 -4.16
C MET A 78 30.14 -9.49 -5.41
N LEU A 79 30.49 -8.88 -6.54
CA LEU A 79 29.86 -9.13 -7.84
C LEU A 79 30.31 -10.48 -8.42
N PRO A 80 29.50 -11.10 -9.30
CA PRO A 80 29.89 -12.32 -10.00
C PRO A 80 31.24 -12.20 -10.72
N GLU A 81 31.99 -13.29 -10.78
CA GLU A 81 33.27 -13.31 -11.51
C GLU A 81 33.08 -12.92 -12.98
N GLY A 82 33.99 -12.11 -13.50
CA GLY A 82 33.91 -11.62 -14.88
C GLY A 82 33.00 -10.40 -15.08
N THR A 83 32.37 -9.87 -14.03
CA THR A 83 31.62 -8.60 -14.13
C THR A 83 32.57 -7.46 -14.54
N PRO A 84 32.35 -6.79 -15.69
CA PRO A 84 33.19 -5.67 -16.11
C PRO A 84 32.98 -4.46 -15.19
N TYR A 85 34.03 -3.64 -15.04
CA TYR A 85 33.91 -2.36 -14.33
C TYR A 85 33.01 -1.40 -15.11
N ALA A 86 31.95 -0.94 -14.46
CA ALA A 86 30.99 0.02 -15.00
C ALA A 86 30.70 1.09 -13.92
N PRO A 87 31.41 2.23 -13.91
CA PRO A 87 31.26 3.27 -12.88
C PRO A 87 29.85 3.85 -12.78
N GLU A 88 29.11 3.83 -13.89
CA GLU A 88 27.71 4.24 -14.01
C GLU A 88 26.70 3.21 -13.48
N LYS A 89 27.11 1.94 -13.30
CA LYS A 89 26.21 0.88 -12.85
C LYS A 89 26.06 0.90 -11.33
N GLN A 90 24.81 0.98 -10.87
CA GLN A 90 24.45 0.76 -9.48
C GLN A 90 23.98 -0.67 -9.26
N TYR A 91 24.44 -1.29 -8.18
CA TYR A 91 24.09 -2.65 -7.78
C TYR A 91 23.15 -2.60 -6.59
N GLN A 92 21.95 -3.13 -6.77
CA GLN A 92 20.95 -3.20 -5.71
C GLN A 92 21.05 -4.53 -4.97
N TYR A 93 21.07 -4.46 -3.64
CA TYR A 93 21.00 -5.64 -2.79
C TYR A 93 20.16 -5.37 -1.54
N GLY A 94 19.65 -6.43 -0.93
CA GLY A 94 19.02 -6.36 0.39
C GLY A 94 19.69 -7.24 1.44
N LEU A 95 19.48 -6.84 2.68
CA LEU A 95 19.89 -7.51 3.90
C LEU A 95 18.69 -7.61 4.83
N GLN A 96 18.40 -8.80 5.32
CA GLN A 96 17.39 -9.00 6.35
C GLN A 96 18.05 -9.28 7.69
N ALA A 97 17.69 -8.45 8.65
CA ALA A 97 18.13 -8.50 10.04
C ALA A 97 16.98 -9.00 10.92
N ILE A 98 17.19 -10.13 11.59
CA ILE A 98 16.20 -10.74 12.49
C ILE A 98 16.82 -10.85 13.88
N LEU A 99 16.29 -10.13 14.86
CA LEU A 99 16.68 -10.26 16.25
C LEU A 99 15.76 -11.27 16.94
N ARG A 100 16.33 -12.35 17.48
CA ARG A 100 15.59 -13.34 18.27
C ARG A 100 16.03 -13.29 19.73
N ALA A 101 15.06 -13.24 20.61
CA ALA A 101 15.20 -13.50 22.04
C ALA A 101 14.70 -14.93 22.36
N PRO A 102 14.95 -15.45 23.58
CA PRO A 102 14.44 -16.76 23.99
C PRO A 102 12.92 -16.93 23.85
N ALA A 103 12.15 -15.83 23.98
CA ALA A 103 10.69 -15.83 23.86
C ALA A 103 10.17 -15.76 22.41
N GLY A 104 11.02 -15.46 21.43
CA GLY A 104 10.61 -15.31 20.02
C GLY A 104 11.37 -14.22 19.27
N ILE A 105 10.88 -13.89 18.07
CA ILE A 105 11.41 -12.80 17.24
C ILE A 105 10.98 -11.47 17.86
N VAL A 106 11.96 -10.60 18.13
CA VAL A 106 11.74 -9.27 18.73
C VAL A 106 11.81 -8.16 17.69
N LEU A 107 12.59 -8.38 16.62
CA LEU A 107 12.71 -7.46 15.50
C LEU A 107 12.96 -8.24 14.22
N GLU A 108 12.25 -7.88 13.16
CA GLU A 108 12.54 -8.33 11.81
C GLU A 108 12.52 -7.11 10.88
N ARG A 109 13.65 -6.85 10.23
CA ARG A 109 13.83 -5.69 9.37
C ARG A 109 14.54 -6.08 8.08
N SER A 110 13.91 -5.80 6.95
CA SER A 110 14.56 -5.88 5.64
C SER A 110 15.07 -4.50 5.25
N ILE A 111 16.34 -4.44 4.88
CA ILE A 111 17.06 -3.23 4.48
C ILE A 111 17.45 -3.44 3.02
N PHE A 112 17.12 -2.49 2.16
CA PHE A 112 17.53 -2.49 0.76
C PHE A 112 18.38 -1.27 0.48
N THR A 113 19.43 -1.43 -0.31
CA THR A 113 20.31 -0.34 -0.69
C THR A 113 20.83 -0.52 -2.11
N ARG A 114 21.51 0.51 -2.60
CA ARG A 114 22.27 0.46 -3.84
C ARG A 114 23.71 0.83 -3.56
N THR A 115 24.65 0.13 -4.16
CA THR A 115 26.07 0.44 -4.11
C THR A 115 26.60 0.62 -5.54
N ARG A 116 27.83 1.11 -5.68
CA ARG A 116 28.52 1.26 -6.97
C ARG A 116 29.95 0.78 -6.82
N GLN A 117 30.78 0.97 -7.84
CA GLN A 117 32.22 0.74 -7.73
C GLN A 117 32.96 2.07 -7.89
N SER A 118 33.72 2.49 -6.88
CA SER A 118 34.64 3.61 -7.01
C SER A 118 36.05 3.09 -7.35
N LYS A 119 36.43 3.14 -8.64
CA LYS A 119 37.75 2.70 -9.12
C LYS A 119 38.39 3.71 -10.08
N GLY A 120 39.72 3.78 -10.08
CA GLY A 120 40.50 4.66 -10.92
C GLY A 120 41.84 4.04 -11.32
N GLN A 121 42.46 4.60 -12.36
CA GLN A 121 43.75 4.17 -12.89
C GLN A 121 43.78 2.67 -13.25
N PRO A 122 43.00 2.22 -14.25
CA PRO A 122 42.99 0.84 -14.71
C PRO A 122 44.39 0.39 -15.17
N GLN A 123 44.70 -0.88 -14.95
CA GLN A 123 45.96 -1.53 -15.34
C GLN A 123 45.70 -2.56 -16.45
N GLU A 124 46.75 -2.93 -17.19
CA GLU A 124 46.66 -3.87 -18.32
C GLU A 124 46.16 -5.27 -17.95
N ASP A 125 46.26 -5.67 -16.68
CA ASP A 125 45.80 -6.98 -16.20
C ASP A 125 44.39 -6.95 -15.57
N GLY A 126 43.64 -5.88 -15.79
CA GLY A 126 42.27 -5.72 -15.29
C GLY A 126 42.14 -5.29 -13.83
N THR A 127 43.26 -5.04 -13.14
CA THR A 127 43.26 -4.43 -11.79
C THR A 127 43.25 -2.90 -11.84
N PHE A 128 42.99 -2.26 -10.70
CA PHE A 128 42.97 -0.80 -10.56
C PHE A 128 43.95 -0.38 -9.47
N LEU A 129 44.68 0.72 -9.65
CA LEU A 129 45.56 1.24 -8.59
C LEU A 129 44.75 1.98 -7.51
N GLU A 130 43.65 2.62 -7.89
CA GLU A 130 42.75 3.32 -6.99
C GLU A 130 41.44 2.55 -6.86
N GLU A 131 41.12 2.03 -5.68
CA GLU A 131 39.87 1.33 -5.41
C GLU A 131 39.37 1.63 -4.01
N SER A 132 38.08 1.93 -3.89
CA SER A 132 37.37 2.10 -2.62
C SER A 132 37.46 0.86 -1.72
N ALA A 133 37.22 -0.31 -2.32
CA ALA A 133 37.30 -1.61 -1.69
C ALA A 133 37.69 -2.67 -2.73
N PHE A 134 38.54 -3.62 -2.35
CA PHE A 134 39.02 -4.68 -3.23
C PHE A 134 39.40 -5.94 -2.41
N THR A 135 39.53 -7.09 -3.07
CA THR A 135 40.08 -8.32 -2.47
C THR A 135 41.47 -8.62 -3.02
N THR A 136 42.13 -9.66 -2.53
CA THR A 136 43.36 -10.16 -3.16
C THR A 136 43.13 -10.82 -4.52
N SER A 137 41.89 -11.20 -4.85
CA SER A 137 41.56 -11.81 -6.13
C SER A 137 41.31 -10.73 -7.19
N ALA A 138 42.07 -10.77 -8.28
CA ALA A 138 41.92 -9.84 -9.41
C ALA A 138 40.58 -10.02 -10.16
N THR A 139 39.96 -11.20 -10.08
CA THR A 139 38.68 -11.50 -10.74
C THR A 139 37.47 -11.13 -9.88
N ALA A 140 37.65 -10.98 -8.57
CA ALA A 140 36.57 -10.67 -7.63
C ALA A 140 36.39 -9.16 -7.51
N GLN A 141 35.21 -8.69 -7.94
CA GLN A 141 34.87 -7.29 -7.95
C GLN A 141 34.05 -6.95 -6.70
N VAL A 142 34.53 -6.01 -5.89
CA VAL A 142 33.82 -5.54 -4.68
C VAL A 142 33.30 -4.13 -4.92
N THR A 143 32.09 -3.88 -4.42
CA THR A 143 31.42 -2.58 -4.49
C THR A 143 31.78 -1.70 -3.29
N ASP A 144 31.34 -0.44 -3.32
CA ASP A 144 31.54 0.52 -2.25
C ASP A 144 30.81 0.10 -0.97
N GLU A 145 31.36 0.54 0.16
CA GLU A 145 30.84 0.26 1.49
C GLU A 145 29.47 0.93 1.71
N ARG A 146 28.54 0.21 2.34
CA ARG A 146 27.29 0.75 2.87
C ARG A 146 27.19 0.50 4.36
N GLU A 147 26.63 1.47 5.05
CA GLU A 147 26.50 1.46 6.50
C GLU A 147 25.02 1.59 6.89
N PHE A 148 24.59 0.76 7.84
CA PHE A 148 23.21 0.75 8.34
C PHE A 148 23.21 0.79 9.86
N VAL A 149 22.49 1.75 10.42
CA VAL A 149 22.26 1.81 11.86
C VAL A 149 20.94 1.10 12.18
N LEU A 150 21.04 0.00 12.92
CA LEU A 150 19.92 -0.77 13.43
C LEU A 150 19.69 -0.41 14.91
N ARG A 151 18.67 0.41 15.17
CA ARG A 151 18.19 0.67 16.54
C ARG A 151 17.50 -0.57 17.09
N LEU A 152 17.84 -0.93 18.31
CA LEU A 152 17.36 -2.14 18.96
C LEU A 152 16.27 -1.81 20.00
N PRO A 153 15.18 -2.61 20.07
CA PRO A 153 14.19 -2.48 21.14
C PRO A 153 14.76 -2.97 22.49
N GLU A 154 14.04 -2.66 23.58
CA GLU A 154 14.28 -3.26 24.90
C GLU A 154 14.25 -4.79 24.79
N ARG A 155 15.23 -5.47 25.38
CA ARG A 155 15.43 -6.91 25.16
C ARG A 155 16.16 -7.60 26.32
N PRO A 156 15.97 -8.92 26.47
CA PRO A 156 16.73 -9.73 27.43
C PRO A 156 18.19 -9.96 27.00
N GLU A 157 19.04 -10.32 27.97
CA GLU A 157 20.52 -10.47 27.85
C GLU A 157 21.02 -11.49 26.80
N HIS A 158 20.15 -12.30 26.20
CA HIS A 158 20.54 -13.41 25.31
C HIS A 158 19.91 -13.30 23.93
N SER A 159 19.94 -12.10 23.35
CA SER A 159 19.38 -11.86 22.01
C SER A 159 20.43 -12.12 20.93
N VAL A 160 20.04 -12.82 19.86
CA VAL A 160 20.91 -13.15 18.71
C VAL A 160 20.37 -12.48 17.47
N LEU A 161 21.25 -11.76 16.77
CA LEU A 161 20.97 -11.17 15.47
C LEU A 161 21.31 -12.17 14.37
N TYR A 162 20.34 -12.44 13.51
CA TYR A 162 20.50 -13.22 12.29
C TYR A 162 20.51 -12.27 11.09
N LEU A 163 21.53 -12.37 10.27
CA LEU A 163 21.68 -11.63 9.03
C LEU A 163 21.60 -12.59 7.84
N ARG A 164 20.70 -12.29 6.89
CA ARG A 164 20.58 -13.06 5.63
C ARG A 164 20.43 -12.13 4.42
N PRO A 165 20.94 -12.51 3.24
CA PRO A 165 20.70 -11.75 2.03
C PRO A 165 19.20 -11.69 1.67
N ALA A 166 18.75 -10.57 1.12
CA ALA A 166 17.38 -10.36 0.66
C ALA A 166 17.39 -9.75 -0.75
N GLY A 167 17.49 -10.61 -1.78
CA GLY A 167 17.50 -10.20 -3.19
C GLY A 167 18.85 -9.60 -3.63
N THR A 168 19.87 -10.45 -3.84
CA THR A 168 21.21 -10.04 -4.28
C THR A 168 21.60 -10.83 -5.52
N ASN A 169 22.28 -10.19 -6.46
CA ASN A 169 22.80 -10.86 -7.66
C ASN A 169 24.19 -11.50 -7.39
N GLY A 170 24.88 -11.06 -6.34
CA GLY A 170 26.17 -11.59 -5.90
C GLY A 170 26.21 -12.09 -4.45
N THR A 171 27.42 -12.24 -3.91
CA THR A 171 27.65 -12.58 -2.49
C THR A 171 27.65 -11.32 -1.66
N LEU A 172 26.84 -11.26 -0.61
CA LEU A 172 26.82 -10.11 0.30
C LEU A 172 27.90 -10.28 1.37
N LEU A 173 28.73 -9.28 1.56
CA LEU A 173 29.73 -9.21 2.62
C LEU A 173 29.18 -8.35 3.75
N ALA A 174 29.21 -8.84 5.00
CA ALA A 174 28.68 -8.11 6.14
C ALA A 174 29.62 -8.10 7.34
N ARG A 175 29.58 -7.03 8.13
CA ARG A 175 30.18 -6.88 9.45
C ARG A 175 29.21 -6.17 10.37
N VAL A 176 29.23 -6.51 11.65
CA VAL A 176 28.36 -5.89 12.65
C VAL A 176 29.22 -5.26 13.74
N TYR A 177 28.83 -4.07 14.17
CA TYR A 177 29.43 -3.36 15.27
C TYR A 177 28.36 -2.94 16.27
N VAL A 178 28.77 -2.78 17.52
CA VAL A 178 27.97 -2.25 18.62
C VAL A 178 28.52 -0.89 19.04
N ARG A 179 27.63 0.03 19.41
CA ARG A 179 28.02 1.32 19.96
C ARG A 179 28.55 1.14 21.39
N ALA A 180 29.81 1.46 21.62
CA ALA A 180 30.44 1.43 22.93
C ALA A 180 30.61 2.86 23.48
N HIS A 181 30.15 3.10 24.71
CA HIS A 181 30.38 4.38 25.40
C HIS A 181 31.74 4.36 26.10
N ARG A 182 32.62 5.32 25.77
CA ARG A 182 33.89 5.46 26.49
C ARG A 182 33.67 6.12 27.85
N THR A 183 33.97 5.40 28.92
CA THR A 183 34.12 5.97 30.26
C THR A 183 35.48 6.66 30.38
N LEU A 184 35.50 7.97 30.08
CA LEU A 184 36.57 8.97 30.29
C LEU A 184 37.86 8.87 29.41
N PRO A 185 38.22 9.92 28.65
CA PRO A 185 39.45 9.93 27.86
C PRO A 185 40.67 10.44 28.66
N LEU A 186 41.78 9.69 28.63
CA LEU A 186 43.12 10.21 28.93
C LEU A 186 43.54 11.22 27.83
N LEU A 187 44.32 12.27 28.13
CA LEU A 187 44.75 13.29 27.15
C LEU A 187 45.44 12.71 25.89
N ALA A 188 46.19 11.61 26.02
CA ALA A 188 46.79 10.91 24.87
C ALA A 188 45.74 10.28 23.92
N SER A 189 44.57 9.92 24.45
CA SER A 189 43.47 9.33 23.69
C SER A 189 42.68 10.36 22.88
N GLN A 190 42.73 11.66 23.24
CA GLN A 190 42.03 12.72 22.50
C GLN A 190 42.68 13.00 21.15
N LYS A 191 44.01 13.09 21.06
CA LYS A 191 44.71 13.25 19.77
C LYS A 191 44.46 12.05 18.84
N LEU A 192 44.47 10.84 19.40
CA LEU A 192 44.17 9.63 18.65
C LEU A 192 42.70 9.56 18.23
N ALA A 193 41.78 10.01 19.10
CA ALA A 193 40.35 10.08 18.79
C ALA A 193 40.06 11.12 17.71
N GLN A 194 40.72 12.28 17.77
CA GLN A 194 40.61 13.33 16.77
C GLN A 194 41.19 12.87 15.43
N ALA A 195 42.38 12.26 15.40
CA ALA A 195 42.93 11.69 14.16
C ALA A 195 42.01 10.62 13.56
N ARG A 196 41.36 9.78 14.39
CA ARG A 196 40.35 8.82 13.94
C ARG A 196 39.03 9.48 13.51
N ALA A 197 38.67 10.61 14.10
CA ALA A 197 37.51 11.41 13.75
C ALA A 197 37.74 12.16 12.43
N GLU A 198 38.94 12.67 12.19
CA GLU A 198 39.39 13.27 10.93
C GLU A 198 39.36 12.24 9.81
N VAL A 199 39.92 11.05 10.07
CA VAL A 199 39.84 9.91 9.13
C VAL A 199 38.39 9.48 8.90
N ARG A 200 37.52 9.54 9.90
CA ARG A 200 36.08 9.25 9.74
C ARG A 200 35.31 10.33 8.99
N ALA A 201 35.61 11.61 9.23
CA ALA A 201 35.06 12.71 8.45
C ALA A 201 35.45 12.56 6.98
N GLY A 202 36.73 12.30 6.69
CA GLY A 202 37.14 11.98 5.32
C GLY A 202 36.47 10.73 4.71
N ARG A 203 35.89 9.85 5.54
CA ARG A 203 35.11 8.67 5.10
C ARG A 203 33.61 8.95 4.95
N ALA A 204 33.07 9.90 5.71
CA ALA A 204 31.63 10.16 5.82
C ALA A 204 31.18 11.47 5.16
N THR A 205 32.10 12.41 4.93
CA THR A 205 31.83 13.76 4.44
C THR A 205 32.91 14.17 3.42
N PHE A 206 32.51 14.94 2.41
CA PHE A 206 33.47 15.54 1.46
C PHE A 206 34.17 16.79 2.03
N GLU A 207 33.72 17.28 3.18
CA GLU A 207 34.33 18.42 3.84
C GLU A 207 35.53 18.02 4.71
N PRO A 208 36.63 18.82 4.71
CA PRO A 208 37.69 18.70 5.68
C PRO A 208 37.14 18.76 7.11
N PHE A 209 37.68 17.94 8.01
CA PHE A 209 37.20 17.82 9.39
C PHE A 209 37.09 19.18 10.09
N GLU A 210 37.95 20.15 9.76
CA GLU A 210 37.99 21.49 10.32
C GLU A 210 36.78 22.35 9.95
N LYS A 211 36.13 22.07 8.80
CA LYS A 211 34.94 22.78 8.32
C LYS A 211 33.64 22.25 8.94
N LEU A 212 33.67 21.05 9.52
CA LEU A 212 32.51 20.46 10.17
C LEU A 212 32.08 21.25 11.41
N SER A 213 30.77 21.24 11.68
CA SER A 213 30.19 21.87 12.88
C SER A 213 30.84 21.32 14.16
N GLN A 214 30.85 22.13 15.23
CA GLN A 214 31.47 21.74 16.49
C GLN A 214 30.79 20.51 17.12
N ASP A 215 29.48 20.39 16.94
CA ASP A 215 28.68 19.24 17.40
C ASP A 215 28.97 17.99 16.57
N THR A 216 29.11 18.13 15.24
CA THR A 216 29.50 17.02 14.34
C THR A 216 30.90 16.50 14.67
N ARG A 217 31.87 17.40 14.90
CA ARG A 217 33.23 17.02 15.31
C ARG A 217 33.25 16.31 16.66
N ARG A 218 32.48 16.81 17.63
CA ARG A 218 32.35 16.19 18.95
C ARG A 218 31.74 14.79 18.83
N TRP A 219 30.64 14.66 18.10
CA TRP A 219 29.99 13.39 17.80
C TRP A 219 30.95 12.37 17.14
N LEU A 220 31.68 12.78 16.10
CA LEU A 220 32.69 11.94 15.43
C LEU A 220 33.88 11.58 16.33
N THR A 221 34.18 12.37 17.36
CA THR A 221 35.30 12.11 18.29
C THR A 221 34.89 11.18 19.42
N GLU A 222 33.64 11.28 19.87
CA GLU A 222 33.10 10.54 21.02
C GLU A 222 32.59 9.14 20.65
N GLU A 223 32.12 8.92 19.43
CA GLU A 223 31.62 7.59 19.03
C GLU A 223 32.74 6.55 18.87
N HIS A 224 32.56 5.41 19.52
CA HIS A 224 33.36 4.21 19.36
C HIS A 224 32.46 3.02 18.98
N TRP A 225 32.76 2.38 17.86
CA TRP A 225 32.08 1.18 17.38
C TRP A 225 32.99 -0.03 17.61
N GLU A 226 32.53 -1.00 18.38
CA GLU A 226 33.24 -2.26 18.64
C GLU A 226 32.69 -3.36 17.73
N ARG A 227 33.55 -4.14 17.08
CA ARG A 227 33.13 -5.20 16.17
C ARG A 227 32.55 -6.37 16.97
N LEU A 228 31.35 -6.81 16.62
CA LEU A 228 30.79 -8.07 17.07
C LEU A 228 31.24 -9.22 16.16
N ASN A 229 31.57 -10.36 16.75
CA ASN A 229 31.96 -11.56 16.03
C ASN A 229 30.75 -12.41 15.68
N ALA A 230 30.81 -13.08 14.53
CA ALA A 230 29.86 -14.14 14.20
C ALA A 230 29.99 -15.31 15.18
N GLU A 231 28.87 -15.95 15.47
CA GLU A 231 28.79 -17.17 16.28
C GLU A 231 29.01 -18.41 15.40
N GLY A 232 29.75 -19.38 15.93
CA GLY A 232 30.08 -20.64 15.25
C GLY A 232 31.55 -20.80 14.88
N GLU A 233 31.86 -21.82 14.09
CA GLU A 233 33.19 -22.12 13.58
C GLU A 233 33.37 -21.61 12.14
N ALA A 234 34.47 -20.90 11.89
CA ALA A 234 34.81 -20.42 10.55
C ALA A 234 35.04 -21.59 9.58
N GLY A 235 34.42 -21.55 8.41
CA GLY A 235 34.44 -22.61 7.40
C GLY A 235 33.26 -23.59 7.50
N THR A 236 32.64 -23.70 8.68
CA THR A 236 31.45 -24.54 8.91
C THR A 236 30.18 -23.69 9.00
N ASP A 237 30.13 -22.79 9.98
CA ASP A 237 28.95 -21.97 10.27
C ASP A 237 28.94 -20.65 9.50
N TYR A 238 30.13 -20.09 9.24
CA TYR A 238 30.28 -18.86 8.46
C TYR A 238 31.57 -18.89 7.64
N GLN A 239 31.60 -18.15 6.54
CA GLN A 239 32.83 -17.92 5.76
C GLN A 239 33.28 -16.47 5.92
N ILE A 240 34.59 -16.25 5.86
CA ILE A 240 35.19 -14.92 5.97
C ILE A 240 35.86 -14.52 4.67
N GLU A 241 35.84 -13.22 4.38
CA GLU A 241 36.47 -12.62 3.21
C GLU A 241 37.33 -11.41 3.64
N PRO A 242 38.63 -11.38 3.33
CA PRO A 242 39.45 -10.20 3.53
C PRO A 242 39.17 -9.15 2.45
N VAL A 243 38.63 -8.00 2.86
CA VAL A 243 38.43 -6.83 2.02
C VAL A 243 39.46 -5.76 2.41
N TYR A 244 40.17 -5.23 1.43
CA TYR A 244 41.10 -4.13 1.58
C TYR A 244 40.39 -2.85 1.20
N ARG A 245 40.33 -1.89 2.13
CA ARG A 245 39.62 -0.62 1.95
C ARG A 245 40.61 0.54 1.89
N THR A 246 40.43 1.45 0.95
CA THR A 246 41.20 2.70 0.89
C THR A 246 40.27 3.91 1.08
N PRO A 247 40.79 5.10 1.40
CA PRO A 247 39.98 6.32 1.44
C PRO A 247 39.56 6.79 0.04
N TYR A 248 39.99 6.13 -1.03
CA TYR A 248 39.60 6.48 -2.38
C TYR A 248 38.08 6.36 -2.56
N ARG A 249 37.49 7.45 -3.04
CA ARG A 249 36.11 7.53 -3.49
C ARG A 249 36.13 8.42 -4.72
N LEU A 250 35.50 7.98 -5.80
CA LEU A 250 35.14 8.95 -6.83
C LEU A 250 34.15 9.92 -6.18
N PRO A 251 34.19 11.23 -6.51
CA PRO A 251 33.09 12.12 -6.18
C PRO A 251 31.79 11.40 -6.55
N LEU A 252 30.72 11.62 -5.77
CA LEU A 252 29.42 11.45 -6.39
C LEU A 252 29.51 12.38 -7.61
N VAL A 253 29.44 11.85 -8.83
CA VAL A 253 29.22 12.72 -9.97
C VAL A 253 27.84 13.28 -9.66
N GLU A 254 27.82 14.48 -9.09
CA GLU A 254 26.62 15.24 -8.86
C GLU A 254 25.91 15.27 -10.21
N ALA A 255 24.81 14.52 -10.28
CA ALA A 255 23.70 14.85 -11.15
C ALA A 255 24.10 15.25 -12.58
N THR A 256 24.83 14.42 -13.34
CA THR A 256 24.98 14.71 -14.79
C THR A 256 25.09 13.50 -15.72
N GLU A 257 25.65 12.34 -15.33
CA GLU A 257 25.72 11.19 -16.26
C GLU A 257 25.38 9.80 -15.66
N SER A 258 25.38 9.63 -14.33
CA SER A 258 25.32 8.30 -13.68
C SER A 258 24.06 7.99 -12.85
N VAL A 259 23.03 8.84 -12.91
CA VAL A 259 21.73 8.63 -12.22
C VAL A 259 20.54 8.68 -13.19
N HIS A 260 20.81 8.40 -14.46
CA HIS A 260 19.76 8.38 -15.48
C HIS A 260 19.03 7.03 -15.41
N GLU A 261 17.88 7.01 -14.75
CA GLU A 261 17.02 5.82 -14.69
C GLU A 261 16.31 5.63 -16.04
N ARG A 262 16.14 4.39 -16.49
CA ARG A 262 15.45 4.10 -17.75
C ARG A 262 13.94 4.24 -17.57
N LEU A 263 13.27 4.89 -18.51
CA LEU A 263 11.82 4.99 -18.63
C LEU A 263 11.40 4.37 -19.97
N GLU A 264 11.07 3.08 -19.94
CA GLU A 264 10.74 2.34 -21.16
C GLU A 264 9.48 2.88 -21.85
N ALA A 265 9.36 2.61 -23.14
CA ALA A 265 8.18 2.92 -23.93
C ALA A 265 6.89 2.39 -23.27
N GLY A 266 5.90 3.27 -23.07
CA GLY A 266 4.62 2.93 -22.43
C GLY A 266 4.67 2.70 -20.91
N ARG A 267 5.83 2.83 -20.26
CA ARG A 267 5.98 2.71 -18.80
C ARG A 267 5.74 4.05 -18.10
N ALA A 268 5.54 3.96 -16.79
CA ALA A 268 5.52 5.12 -15.92
C ALA A 268 6.32 4.86 -14.64
N VAL A 269 6.79 5.94 -14.04
CA VAL A 269 7.44 5.95 -12.73
C VAL A 269 6.73 6.91 -11.80
N ALA A 270 6.63 6.55 -10.52
CA ALA A 270 6.02 7.34 -9.47
C ALA A 270 7.06 7.68 -8.39
N LEU A 271 7.16 8.96 -8.05
CA LEU A 271 8.07 9.52 -7.06
C LEU A 271 7.26 10.25 -5.99
N ASN A 272 7.55 9.99 -4.70
CA ASN A 272 6.83 10.61 -3.60
C ASN A 272 7.64 11.79 -3.04
N VAL A 273 7.02 12.95 -3.00
CA VAL A 273 7.66 14.23 -2.67
C VAL A 273 6.79 15.00 -1.68
N THR A 274 7.42 15.61 -0.67
CA THR A 274 6.78 16.49 0.31
C THR A 274 7.06 17.94 -0.10
N GLY A 275 6.02 18.68 -0.45
CA GLY A 275 6.12 20.10 -0.73
C GLY A 275 5.95 20.98 0.52
N PRO A 276 6.23 22.29 0.44
CA PRO A 276 6.52 23.02 -0.79
C PRO A 276 7.92 22.72 -1.35
N ALA A 277 8.01 22.36 -2.62
CA ALA A 277 9.26 22.00 -3.27
C ALA A 277 9.22 22.31 -4.78
N LYS A 278 10.40 22.54 -5.37
CA LYS A 278 10.57 22.77 -6.80
C LYS A 278 11.54 21.78 -7.43
N PRO A 279 11.24 20.47 -7.44
CA PRO A 279 12.13 19.52 -8.09
C PRO A 279 12.19 19.76 -9.61
N VAL A 280 13.32 19.42 -10.23
CA VAL A 280 13.56 19.52 -11.67
C VAL A 280 13.53 18.12 -12.26
N LEU A 281 12.63 17.89 -13.21
CA LEU A 281 12.63 16.70 -14.05
C LEU A 281 13.61 16.91 -15.19
N TRP A 282 14.51 15.96 -15.37
CA TRP A 282 15.39 15.86 -16.52
C TRP A 282 15.04 14.63 -17.35
N LEU A 283 15.06 14.76 -18.68
CA LEU A 283 14.74 13.71 -19.64
C LEU A 283 15.81 13.64 -20.74
N TRP A 284 16.22 12.43 -21.11
CA TRP A 284 17.16 12.14 -22.20
C TRP A 284 16.59 11.07 -23.13
N SER A 285 17.04 11.08 -24.38
CA SER A 285 16.84 9.98 -25.32
C SER A 285 18.11 9.13 -25.44
N ASP A 286 17.93 7.81 -25.47
CA ASP A 286 19.00 6.83 -25.73
C ASP A 286 19.24 6.60 -27.24
N ALA A 287 18.44 7.22 -28.12
CA ALA A 287 18.55 7.02 -29.56
C ALA A 287 19.80 7.73 -30.13
N THR A 288 20.60 6.99 -30.89
CA THR A 288 21.76 7.50 -31.65
C THR A 288 21.38 7.97 -33.06
N ASP A 289 20.14 8.42 -33.26
CA ASP A 289 19.60 8.68 -34.61
C ASP A 289 20.32 9.84 -35.31
N ALA A 290 20.67 9.64 -36.57
CA ALA A 290 21.34 10.64 -37.43
C ALA A 290 20.42 11.82 -37.81
N HIS A 291 19.11 11.72 -37.54
CA HIS A 291 18.12 12.77 -37.79
C HIS A 291 17.35 13.07 -36.49
N PRO A 292 17.57 14.22 -35.84
CA PRO A 292 16.92 14.54 -34.57
C PRO A 292 15.42 14.78 -34.77
N GLN A 293 14.60 13.78 -34.47
CA GLN A 293 13.17 13.96 -34.24
C GLN A 293 12.89 13.82 -32.73
N PRO A 294 11.91 14.56 -32.18
CA PRO A 294 11.49 14.35 -30.81
C PRO A 294 10.93 12.95 -30.66
N HIS A 295 11.35 12.24 -29.61
CA HIS A 295 10.68 11.00 -29.21
C HIS A 295 9.26 11.31 -28.71
N GLY A 296 8.40 10.30 -28.59
CA GLY A 296 7.00 10.52 -28.23
C GLY A 296 6.80 11.31 -26.92
N PRO A 297 5.60 11.89 -26.70
CA PRO A 297 5.36 12.80 -25.59
C PRO A 297 5.53 12.13 -24.22
N VAL A 298 5.87 12.94 -23.22
CA VAL A 298 5.99 12.53 -21.82
C VAL A 298 4.90 13.23 -21.01
N THR A 299 4.01 12.45 -20.40
CA THR A 299 2.98 13.00 -19.52
C THR A 299 3.48 13.01 -18.08
N VAL A 300 3.49 14.18 -17.45
CA VAL A 300 3.80 14.35 -16.03
C VAL A 300 2.51 14.66 -15.27
N LYS A 301 2.17 13.82 -14.31
CA LYS A 301 0.97 13.97 -13.47
C LYS A 301 1.37 14.08 -12.01
N THR A 302 0.94 15.13 -11.32
CA THR A 302 1.06 15.24 -9.86
C THR A 302 -0.29 14.96 -9.21
N LEU A 303 -0.28 14.12 -8.18
CA LEU A 303 -1.44 13.82 -7.34
C LEU A 303 -1.10 14.17 -5.90
N SER A 304 -1.89 15.08 -5.32
CA SER A 304 -1.73 15.57 -3.95
C SER A 304 -2.48 14.73 -2.93
N GLN A 305 -2.14 14.92 -1.65
CA GLN A 305 -2.78 14.28 -0.49
C GLN A 305 -4.30 14.57 -0.34
N ASP A 306 -4.80 15.62 -0.99
CA ASP A 306 -6.19 16.06 -1.01
C ASP A 306 -6.92 15.70 -2.32
N GLY A 307 -6.27 14.94 -3.19
CA GLY A 307 -6.87 14.43 -4.43
C GLY A 307 -6.85 15.40 -5.60
N LEU A 308 -6.25 16.58 -5.45
CA LEU A 308 -6.02 17.47 -6.58
C LEU A 308 -5.00 16.85 -7.53
N VAL A 309 -5.37 16.84 -8.81
CA VAL A 309 -4.56 16.33 -9.91
C VAL A 309 -4.12 17.51 -10.78
N HIS A 310 -2.83 17.57 -11.08
CA HIS A 310 -2.31 18.43 -12.13
C HIS A 310 -1.61 17.57 -13.19
N THR A 311 -1.91 17.82 -14.46
CA THR A 311 -1.31 17.10 -15.59
C THR A 311 -0.62 18.10 -16.50
N LEU A 312 0.59 17.74 -16.90
CA LEU A 312 1.46 18.49 -17.79
C LEU A 312 1.92 17.56 -18.91
N GLU A 313 1.73 17.99 -20.16
CA GLU A 313 2.25 17.29 -21.33
C GLU A 313 3.57 17.93 -21.76
N LEU A 314 4.64 17.13 -21.79
CA LEU A 314 5.96 17.53 -22.26
C LEU A 314 6.23 16.90 -23.63
N PRO A 315 6.87 17.61 -24.56
CA PRO A 315 7.43 16.97 -25.75
C PRO A 315 8.51 15.96 -25.33
N GLY A 316 8.69 14.88 -26.09
CA GLY A 316 9.82 13.99 -25.83
C GLY A 316 11.17 14.66 -26.13
N PRO A 317 12.25 14.25 -25.46
CA PRO A 317 13.57 14.81 -25.70
C PRO A 317 14.04 14.50 -27.12
N VAL A 318 14.94 15.33 -27.64
CA VAL A 318 15.61 15.11 -28.93
C VAL A 318 16.93 14.38 -28.68
N ALA A 319 17.31 13.45 -29.55
CA ALA A 319 18.59 12.75 -29.47
C ALA A 319 19.77 13.70 -29.21
N GLY A 320 20.55 13.41 -28.15
CA GLY A 320 21.74 14.18 -27.77
C GLY A 320 21.49 15.52 -27.05
N SER A 321 20.24 15.87 -26.69
CA SER A 321 19.94 17.10 -25.93
C SER A 321 18.97 16.84 -24.76
N PRO A 322 19.43 16.89 -23.49
CA PRO A 322 18.54 16.77 -22.36
C PRO A 322 17.48 17.86 -22.32
N MET A 323 16.29 17.49 -21.88
CA MET A 323 15.22 18.41 -21.54
C MET A 323 15.13 18.52 -20.03
N SER A 324 15.00 19.75 -19.51
CA SER A 324 14.69 19.99 -18.10
C SER A 324 13.36 20.70 -17.93
N HIS A 325 12.64 20.36 -16.88
CA HIS A 325 11.36 21.00 -16.54
C HIS A 325 11.20 21.12 -15.02
N PRO A 326 11.05 22.35 -14.48
CA PRO A 326 10.78 22.53 -13.05
C PRO A 326 9.34 22.12 -12.73
N LEU A 327 9.16 21.41 -11.63
CA LEU A 327 7.86 20.97 -11.12
C LEU A 327 7.51 21.78 -9.87
N GLU A 328 6.43 22.53 -9.91
CA GLU A 328 5.95 23.31 -8.76
C GLU A 328 5.04 22.44 -7.88
N LEU A 329 5.50 22.08 -6.68
CA LEU A 329 4.74 21.26 -5.73
C LEU A 329 4.32 22.10 -4.52
N PRO A 330 3.01 22.34 -4.30
CA PRO A 330 2.49 23.04 -3.13
C PRO A 330 2.77 22.31 -1.79
N PRO A 331 2.51 22.94 -0.63
CA PRO A 331 2.60 22.26 0.67
C PRO A 331 1.79 20.96 0.74
N GLY A 332 2.36 19.91 1.32
CA GLY A 332 1.73 18.59 1.47
C GLY A 332 2.46 17.47 0.74
N VAL A 333 1.97 16.24 0.87
CA VAL A 333 2.56 15.09 0.16
C VAL A 333 1.97 14.94 -1.24
N HIS A 334 2.83 14.66 -2.21
CA HIS A 334 2.51 14.47 -3.61
C HIS A 334 3.14 13.20 -4.16
N THR A 335 2.46 12.57 -5.11
CA THR A 335 3.08 11.62 -6.04
C THR A 335 3.24 12.29 -7.39
N VAL A 336 4.48 12.41 -7.86
CA VAL A 336 4.83 12.80 -9.22
C VAL A 336 4.94 11.54 -10.07
N THR A 337 4.07 11.43 -11.08
CA THR A 337 4.08 10.36 -12.08
C THR A 337 4.67 10.89 -13.37
N VAL A 338 5.69 10.22 -13.91
CA VAL A 338 6.27 10.53 -15.23
C VAL A 338 6.00 9.32 -16.13
N ARG A 339 5.27 9.52 -17.23
CA ARG A 339 4.87 8.46 -18.16
C ARG A 339 5.41 8.74 -19.56
N ASN A 340 6.07 7.76 -20.16
CA ASN A 340 6.52 7.81 -21.54
C ASN A 340 5.41 7.27 -22.45
N GLU A 341 4.74 8.15 -23.19
CA GLU A 341 3.72 7.78 -24.17
C GLU A 341 4.34 7.48 -25.55
N GLY A 342 5.66 7.60 -25.67
CA GLY A 342 6.44 7.27 -26.86
C GLY A 342 6.69 5.77 -27.06
N LYS A 343 7.30 5.45 -28.20
CA LYS A 343 7.66 4.08 -28.61
C LYS A 343 9.12 3.73 -28.32
N GLU A 344 9.94 4.73 -28.06
CA GLU A 344 11.34 4.59 -27.72
C GLU A 344 11.55 4.74 -26.21
N ASP A 345 12.61 4.12 -25.71
CA ASP A 345 12.98 4.24 -24.32
C ASP A 345 13.66 5.58 -24.07
N LEU A 346 13.34 6.17 -22.92
CA LEU A 346 13.93 7.41 -22.44
C LEU A 346 14.77 7.13 -21.21
N ARG A 347 15.55 8.13 -20.80
CA ARG A 347 16.06 8.20 -19.42
C ARG A 347 15.50 9.40 -18.70
N TYR A 348 15.41 9.30 -17.38
CA TYR A 348 14.93 10.37 -16.53
C TYR A 348 15.70 10.45 -15.21
N THR A 349 15.68 11.65 -14.64
CA THR A 349 16.15 11.95 -13.28
C THR A 349 15.26 13.05 -12.74
N VAL A 350 14.84 12.97 -11.47
CA VAL A 350 14.13 14.08 -10.81
C VAL A 350 14.96 14.54 -9.63
N GLU A 351 15.35 15.80 -9.63
CA GLU A 351 16.28 16.36 -8.66
C GLU A 351 15.59 17.41 -7.81
N GLY A 352 15.73 17.32 -6.49
CA GLY A 352 15.15 18.32 -5.60
C GLY A 352 15.79 18.30 -4.22
N PRO A 353 15.35 19.18 -3.31
CA PRO A 353 15.89 19.25 -1.97
C PRO A 353 15.71 17.93 -1.21
N PHE A 354 16.75 17.46 -0.52
CA PHE A 354 16.71 16.17 0.18
C PHE A 354 15.55 16.05 1.17
N GLU A 355 15.21 17.12 1.89
CA GLU A 355 14.10 17.20 2.83
C GLU A 355 12.72 17.04 2.19
N SER A 356 12.61 17.30 0.88
CA SER A 356 11.37 17.11 0.14
C SER A 356 11.22 15.67 -0.35
N TRP A 357 12.24 14.82 -0.27
CA TRP A 357 12.12 13.43 -0.68
C TRP A 357 11.45 12.57 0.40
N LEU A 358 10.30 11.96 0.08
CA LEU A 358 9.59 11.09 1.02
C LEU A 358 10.23 9.69 1.04
N LEU A 359 11.18 9.49 1.95
CA LEU A 359 11.93 8.25 2.13
C LEU A 359 11.31 7.33 3.20
N PRO A 360 11.24 6.00 2.96
CA PRO A 360 11.03 5.01 4.03
C PRO A 360 12.02 5.26 5.18
N ALA A 361 11.60 5.05 6.43
CA ALA A 361 12.45 5.27 7.60
C ALA A 361 13.71 4.37 7.60
N GLY A 362 14.77 4.85 6.95
CA GLY A 362 16.17 4.47 7.09
C GLY A 362 16.98 5.70 7.53
N PRO A 363 18.27 5.56 7.87
CA PRO A 363 19.07 6.72 8.27
C PRO A 363 19.12 7.69 7.09
N ARG A 364 18.40 8.80 7.22
CA ARG A 364 18.57 9.97 6.36
C ARG A 364 20.06 10.29 6.36
N PRO A 365 20.76 10.37 5.21
CA PRO A 365 22.12 10.90 5.20
C PRO A 365 22.13 12.23 5.97
N ALA A 366 23.13 12.40 6.83
CA ALA A 366 23.24 13.61 7.63
C ALA A 366 23.24 14.84 6.68
N PRO A 367 22.51 15.92 7.01
CA PRO A 367 22.49 17.13 6.20
C PRO A 367 23.94 17.63 6.00
N GLY A 368 24.38 17.72 4.74
CA GLY A 368 25.74 18.15 4.36
C GLY A 368 26.52 17.22 3.41
N ALA A 369 25.95 16.10 2.95
CA ALA A 369 26.64 15.16 2.05
C ALA A 369 26.49 15.47 0.53
N ALA A 370 25.66 16.44 0.15
CA ALA A 370 25.54 16.95 -1.23
C ALA A 370 25.96 18.43 -1.21
N ALA A 371 26.88 18.86 -2.07
CA ALA A 371 27.48 20.19 -1.99
C ALA A 371 26.45 21.32 -2.23
N ASP A 372 25.30 20.99 -2.83
CA ASP A 372 24.22 21.92 -3.16
C ASP A 372 22.85 21.60 -2.51
N GLY A 373 22.75 20.58 -1.65
CA GLY A 373 21.47 20.23 -0.98
C GLY A 373 20.39 19.57 -1.86
N HIS A 374 20.63 19.42 -3.16
CA HIS A 374 19.79 18.69 -4.10
C HIS A 374 20.19 17.20 -4.22
N VAL A 375 19.21 16.32 -4.36
CA VAL A 375 19.39 14.87 -4.55
C VAL A 375 18.46 14.37 -5.65
N ALA A 376 18.87 13.31 -6.34
CA ALA A 376 18.00 12.58 -7.24
C ALA A 376 16.99 11.74 -6.44
N PHE A 377 15.69 11.94 -6.69
CA PHE A 377 14.62 11.16 -6.08
C PHE A 377 14.51 9.81 -6.77
N LEU A 378 14.38 8.75 -5.98
CA LEU A 378 14.17 7.39 -6.48
C LEU A 378 12.75 6.92 -6.16
N PRO A 379 12.15 6.08 -7.02
CA PRO A 379 10.85 5.48 -6.74
C PRO A 379 10.95 4.50 -5.57
N ASP A 380 10.03 4.60 -4.60
CA ASP A 380 9.94 3.60 -3.54
C ASP A 380 9.35 2.32 -4.10
N THR A 381 10.19 1.29 -4.25
CA THR A 381 9.84 0.02 -4.87
C THR A 381 9.79 -1.11 -3.84
N ARG A 382 8.66 -1.81 -3.80
CA ARG A 382 8.41 -2.94 -2.92
C ARG A 382 8.60 -4.24 -3.69
N ARG A 383 9.34 -5.15 -3.09
CA ARG A 383 9.49 -6.52 -3.59
C ARG A 383 8.53 -7.44 -2.86
N THR A 384 7.74 -8.20 -3.60
CA THR A 384 6.83 -9.20 -3.03
C THR A 384 7.05 -10.54 -3.70
N GLU A 385 7.12 -11.60 -2.88
CA GLU A 385 7.23 -12.97 -3.39
C GLU A 385 5.99 -13.32 -4.25
N ALA A 386 6.24 -13.95 -5.39
CA ALA A 386 5.20 -14.40 -6.30
C ALA A 386 5.62 -15.69 -7.02
N PHE A 387 4.65 -16.40 -7.58
CA PHE A 387 4.87 -17.69 -8.23
C PHE A 387 4.27 -17.69 -9.63
N ALA A 388 5.05 -18.11 -10.62
CA ALA A 388 4.54 -18.37 -11.95
C ALA A 388 3.82 -19.72 -12.01
N THR A 389 2.76 -19.76 -12.81
CA THR A 389 2.06 -20.96 -13.26
C THR A 389 1.88 -20.90 -14.77
N GLY A 390 1.81 -22.05 -15.42
CA GLY A 390 1.76 -22.15 -16.88
C GLY A 390 1.99 -23.59 -17.34
N PRO A 391 1.86 -23.86 -18.65
CA PRO A 391 1.84 -25.23 -19.19
C PRO A 391 3.17 -25.98 -19.02
N ALA A 392 4.30 -25.28 -18.86
CA ALA A 392 5.61 -25.91 -18.68
C ALA A 392 6.07 -26.02 -17.22
N CYS A 393 5.25 -25.60 -16.24
CA CYS A 393 5.59 -25.67 -14.83
C CYS A 393 4.80 -26.75 -14.09
N PRO A 394 5.32 -27.25 -12.96
CA PRO A 394 4.51 -27.98 -12.00
C PRO A 394 3.29 -27.14 -11.62
N MET A 395 2.14 -27.80 -11.57
CA MET A 395 0.88 -27.16 -11.16
C MET A 395 1.02 -26.54 -9.77
N LEU A 396 0.56 -25.31 -9.59
CA LEU A 396 0.63 -24.64 -8.29
C LEU A 396 -0.40 -25.28 -7.35
N GLU A 397 0.07 -25.89 -6.26
CA GLU A 397 -0.77 -26.52 -5.22
C GLU A 397 -0.63 -25.77 -3.89
N LEU A 398 -1.75 -25.52 -3.21
CA LEU A 398 -1.79 -25.04 -1.84
C LEU A 398 -2.44 -26.09 -0.93
N ASP A 399 -1.87 -26.28 0.26
CA ASP A 399 -2.52 -27.02 1.33
C ASP A 399 -3.40 -26.09 2.18
N ILE A 400 -4.58 -26.57 2.53
CA ILE A 400 -5.59 -25.85 3.30
C ILE A 400 -5.76 -26.55 4.64
N ASP A 401 -5.59 -25.83 5.76
CA ASP A 401 -5.79 -26.42 7.09
C ASP A 401 -7.29 -26.73 7.30
N PRO A 402 -7.66 -28.01 7.56
CA PRO A 402 -9.02 -28.40 7.90
C PRO A 402 -9.70 -27.56 8.97
N ARG A 403 -8.90 -27.06 9.91
CA ARG A 403 -9.33 -26.42 11.17
C ARG A 403 -9.60 -24.94 11.01
N MET A 404 -9.33 -24.36 9.83
CA MET A 404 -9.72 -23.00 9.52
C MET A 404 -11.23 -22.82 9.69
N ASP A 405 -11.60 -21.75 10.38
CA ASP A 405 -12.97 -21.30 10.52
C ASP A 405 -13.51 -20.73 9.20
N SER A 406 -14.71 -20.19 9.21
CA SER A 406 -15.34 -19.63 8.00
C SER A 406 -14.57 -18.43 7.43
N ALA A 407 -13.88 -17.66 8.27
CA ALA A 407 -13.07 -16.52 7.87
C ALA A 407 -11.71 -16.95 7.28
N GLY A 408 -11.02 -17.91 7.91
CA GLY A 408 -9.74 -18.46 7.43
C GLY A 408 -9.87 -19.25 6.13
N ARG A 409 -11.08 -19.72 5.79
CA ARG A 409 -11.41 -20.34 4.50
C ARG A 409 -11.60 -19.34 3.36
N LEU A 410 -11.54 -18.04 3.64
CA LEU A 410 -11.54 -17.01 2.61
C LEU A 410 -10.13 -16.86 2.05
N VAL A 411 -9.98 -17.18 0.77
CA VAL A 411 -8.75 -17.03 0.02
C VAL A 411 -8.90 -15.90 -0.98
N ARG A 412 -7.85 -15.09 -1.14
CA ARG A 412 -7.72 -14.11 -2.22
C ARG A 412 -6.67 -14.61 -3.21
N ILE A 413 -7.01 -14.53 -4.48
CA ILE A 413 -6.12 -14.82 -5.60
C ILE A 413 -5.88 -13.51 -6.34
N ASP A 414 -4.61 -13.24 -6.56
CA ASP A 414 -4.12 -12.10 -7.33
C ASP A 414 -3.34 -12.65 -8.53
N ALA A 415 -3.83 -12.43 -9.74
CA ALA A 415 -3.24 -12.92 -10.97
C ALA A 415 -2.79 -11.78 -11.89
N ARG A 416 -1.67 -11.97 -12.58
CA ARG A 416 -1.17 -11.09 -13.66
C ARG A 416 -0.62 -11.92 -14.80
N SER A 417 -0.83 -11.49 -16.03
CA SER A 417 -0.08 -12.07 -17.14
C SER A 417 1.40 -11.71 -16.99
N LEU A 418 2.27 -12.65 -17.37
CA LEU A 418 3.70 -12.44 -17.44
C LEU A 418 4.10 -12.55 -18.90
N ASP A 419 4.41 -11.40 -19.50
CA ASP A 419 4.73 -11.32 -20.92
C ASP A 419 5.99 -10.47 -21.13
N ARG A 420 6.70 -10.72 -22.23
CA ARG A 420 7.81 -9.83 -22.66
C ARG A 420 7.30 -8.55 -23.31
N THR A 421 6.11 -8.62 -23.89
CA THR A 421 5.40 -7.50 -24.52
C THR A 421 3.93 -7.57 -24.12
N PRO A 422 3.23 -6.45 -23.96
CA PRO A 422 1.81 -6.43 -23.64
C PRO A 422 1.00 -7.35 -24.58
N SER A 423 0.34 -8.37 -24.02
CA SER A 423 -0.59 -9.21 -24.76
C SER A 423 -1.96 -8.52 -24.88
N GLN A 424 -2.77 -8.91 -25.86
CA GLN A 424 -4.18 -8.50 -25.96
C GLN A 424 -5.16 -9.65 -25.66
N GLU A 425 -4.66 -10.89 -25.53
CA GLU A 425 -5.51 -12.04 -25.23
C GLU A 425 -5.80 -12.14 -23.73
N PRO A 426 -7.06 -12.20 -23.29
CA PRO A 426 -7.40 -12.30 -21.88
C PRO A 426 -6.75 -13.53 -21.23
N LEU A 427 -6.35 -13.38 -19.97
CA LEU A 427 -5.80 -14.47 -19.20
C LEU A 427 -6.94 -15.23 -18.51
N HIS A 428 -7.01 -16.55 -18.72
CA HIS A 428 -7.99 -17.44 -18.07
C HIS A 428 -7.29 -18.31 -17.03
N LEU A 429 -7.61 -18.15 -15.75
CA LEU A 429 -7.04 -18.95 -14.66
C LEU A 429 -8.08 -19.95 -14.14
N SER A 430 -7.73 -21.24 -14.06
CA SER A 430 -8.59 -22.28 -13.48
C SER A 430 -8.19 -22.57 -12.04
N LEU A 431 -9.19 -22.64 -11.16
CA LEU A 431 -9.05 -22.91 -9.73
C LEU A 431 -9.85 -24.16 -9.39
N THR A 432 -9.18 -25.21 -8.93
CA THR A 432 -9.84 -26.46 -8.51
C THR A 432 -9.63 -26.71 -7.03
N VAL A 433 -10.72 -26.81 -6.27
CA VAL A 433 -10.70 -27.14 -4.84
C VAL A 433 -10.86 -28.65 -4.67
N LEU A 434 -9.97 -29.27 -3.88
CA LEU A 434 -9.96 -30.71 -3.64
C LEU A 434 -10.14 -31.07 -2.16
N ASP A 435 -10.72 -32.25 -1.91
CA ASP A 435 -10.78 -32.88 -0.59
C ASP A 435 -9.50 -33.67 -0.24
N ALA A 436 -9.53 -34.41 0.88
CA ALA A 436 -8.40 -35.21 1.36
C ALA A 436 -8.05 -36.39 0.45
N GLN A 437 -9.01 -36.85 -0.35
CA GLN A 437 -8.87 -37.95 -1.30
C GLN A 437 -8.47 -37.44 -2.69
N GLY A 438 -8.31 -36.13 -2.86
CA GLY A 438 -8.01 -35.49 -4.13
C GLY A 438 -9.21 -35.40 -5.08
N GLN A 439 -10.43 -35.60 -4.60
CA GLN A 439 -11.65 -35.43 -5.40
C GLN A 439 -12.05 -33.94 -5.45
N PRO A 440 -12.55 -33.45 -6.60
CA PRO A 440 -12.97 -32.07 -6.74
C PRO A 440 -14.22 -31.77 -5.92
N LEU A 441 -14.12 -30.77 -5.04
CA LEU A 441 -15.23 -30.19 -4.29
C LEU A 441 -15.85 -28.98 -5.00
N GLY A 442 -15.12 -28.37 -5.93
CA GLY A 442 -15.62 -27.28 -6.76
C GLY A 442 -14.55 -26.69 -7.66
N GLN A 443 -14.99 -25.90 -8.64
CA GLN A 443 -14.13 -25.24 -9.61
C GLN A 443 -14.59 -23.80 -9.83
N ALA A 444 -13.63 -22.93 -10.07
CA ALA A 444 -13.88 -21.55 -10.44
C ALA A 444 -12.87 -21.08 -11.50
N ALA A 445 -13.22 -20.05 -12.27
CA ALA A 445 -12.35 -19.47 -13.27
C ALA A 445 -12.22 -17.96 -13.05
N LEU A 446 -10.99 -17.44 -13.07
CA LEU A 446 -10.69 -16.01 -12.98
C LEU A 446 -10.19 -15.54 -14.35
N ASP A 447 -10.93 -14.60 -14.93
CA ASP A 447 -10.48 -13.88 -16.12
C ASP A 447 -9.70 -12.63 -15.68
N ALA A 448 -8.60 -12.34 -16.37
CA ALA A 448 -7.73 -11.24 -16.05
C ALA A 448 -7.42 -10.35 -17.27
N THR A 449 -7.41 -9.04 -17.03
CA THR A 449 -7.04 -8.03 -18.01
C THR A 449 -5.65 -8.27 -18.57
N THR A 450 -5.44 -7.79 -19.79
CA THR A 450 -4.11 -7.70 -20.38
C THR A 450 -3.52 -6.30 -20.33
N GLU A 451 -4.25 -5.34 -19.75
CA GLU A 451 -3.76 -3.97 -19.60
C GLU A 451 -2.44 -3.97 -18.84
N PRO A 452 -1.39 -3.29 -19.32
CA PRO A 452 -0.13 -3.23 -18.60
C PRO A 452 -0.25 -2.57 -17.22
N ALA A 453 0.51 -3.07 -16.25
CA ALA A 453 0.73 -2.37 -14.98
C ALA A 453 1.97 -1.47 -15.10
N PRO A 454 1.82 -0.15 -15.32
CA PRO A 454 2.95 0.71 -15.66
C PRO A 454 3.95 0.87 -14.50
N PHE A 455 3.51 0.62 -13.25
CA PHE A 455 4.31 0.76 -12.03
C PHE A 455 4.71 -0.57 -11.38
N GLU A 456 4.49 -1.68 -12.09
CA GLU A 456 4.81 -3.02 -11.60
C GLU A 456 5.60 -3.79 -12.66
N SER A 457 6.50 -4.66 -12.20
CA SER A 457 7.31 -5.52 -13.06
C SER A 457 7.72 -6.78 -12.30
N ALA A 458 8.19 -7.79 -13.03
CA ALA A 458 8.68 -9.02 -12.43
C ALA A 458 10.20 -9.13 -12.60
N ASP A 459 10.90 -9.37 -11.50
CA ASP A 459 12.32 -9.70 -11.48
C ASP A 459 12.46 -11.18 -11.88
N LEU A 460 13.01 -11.42 -13.08
CA LEU A 460 13.09 -12.76 -13.66
C LEU A 460 14.40 -13.45 -13.29
N VAL A 461 14.30 -14.74 -12.97
CA VAL A 461 15.49 -15.62 -12.93
C VAL A 461 15.98 -15.81 -14.36
N ALA A 462 17.29 -15.67 -14.60
CA ALA A 462 17.89 -15.89 -15.91
C ALA A 462 17.66 -17.35 -16.37
N LEU A 463 16.84 -17.53 -17.40
CA LEU A 463 16.57 -18.83 -18.03
C LEU A 463 17.26 -18.92 -19.41
N PRO A 464 17.67 -20.12 -19.86
CA PRO A 464 18.31 -20.31 -21.16
C PRO A 464 17.50 -19.71 -22.32
N GLY A 465 18.17 -18.99 -23.23
CA GLY A 465 17.53 -18.34 -24.38
C GLY A 465 16.57 -17.19 -24.01
N GLY A 466 16.60 -16.72 -22.76
CA GLY A 466 15.68 -15.70 -22.29
C GLY A 466 14.24 -16.18 -22.12
N ALA A 467 13.99 -17.49 -22.05
CA ALA A 467 12.63 -18.01 -21.88
C ALA A 467 11.93 -17.40 -20.66
N LEU A 468 10.62 -17.14 -20.77
CA LEU A 468 9.82 -16.81 -19.59
C LEU A 468 9.64 -18.07 -18.72
N PRO A 469 9.56 -17.93 -17.39
CA PRO A 469 9.18 -19.02 -16.52
C PRO A 469 7.86 -19.65 -16.96
N CYS A 470 7.79 -20.98 -16.94
CA CYS A 470 6.59 -21.77 -17.28
C CYS A 470 6.09 -21.67 -18.73
N ALA A 471 6.84 -21.04 -19.64
CA ALA A 471 6.55 -21.04 -21.06
C ALA A 471 7.10 -22.30 -21.74
N PRO A 472 6.42 -22.86 -22.76
CA PRO A 472 6.98 -23.97 -23.53
C PRO A 472 8.27 -23.49 -24.23
N VAL A 473 9.36 -24.24 -24.05
CA VAL A 473 10.63 -23.94 -24.70
C VAL A 473 10.44 -24.14 -26.21
N ALA A 474 10.35 -23.04 -26.96
CA ALA A 474 10.43 -23.11 -28.42
C ALA A 474 11.78 -23.76 -28.77
N LYS A 475 11.78 -24.74 -29.69
CA LYS A 475 13.01 -25.34 -30.20
C LYS A 475 13.93 -24.21 -30.64
N VAL A 476 15.05 -24.05 -29.93
CA VAL A 476 16.08 -23.04 -30.20
C VAL A 476 16.53 -23.25 -31.64
N THR A 477 16.02 -22.44 -32.57
CA THR A 477 16.63 -22.28 -33.88
C THR A 477 17.94 -21.53 -33.65
N SER A 478 19.03 -22.09 -34.16
CA SER A 478 20.42 -21.69 -33.92
C SER A 478 20.82 -20.31 -34.46
N ASP A 479 19.88 -19.40 -34.65
CA ASP A 479 20.19 -18.00 -34.93
C ASP A 479 20.44 -17.31 -33.58
N ALA A 480 21.65 -17.54 -33.09
CA ALA A 480 22.24 -16.84 -31.97
C ALA A 480 22.42 -15.35 -32.34
N GLY A 481 21.34 -14.59 -32.27
CA GLY A 481 21.44 -13.18 -31.88
C GLY A 481 22.15 -13.13 -30.53
N SER A 482 23.13 -12.23 -30.41
CA SER A 482 23.97 -12.01 -29.23
C SER A 482 23.18 -12.28 -27.95
N GLY A 483 23.64 -13.26 -27.16
CA GLY A 483 23.05 -13.70 -25.90
C GLY A 483 23.10 -12.64 -24.81
N GLU A 484 22.54 -11.48 -25.08
CA GLU A 484 22.27 -10.43 -24.13
C GLU A 484 21.09 -10.92 -23.30
N VAL A 485 21.40 -11.47 -22.13
CA VAL A 485 20.43 -11.53 -21.04
C VAL A 485 20.04 -10.08 -20.81
N THR A 486 18.90 -9.66 -21.35
CA THR A 486 18.36 -8.34 -21.04
C THR A 486 18.10 -8.35 -19.55
N ASP A 487 18.92 -7.65 -18.76
CA ASP A 487 18.78 -7.37 -17.32
C ASP A 487 17.44 -6.65 -16.98
N LEU A 488 16.47 -6.65 -17.89
CA LEU A 488 15.23 -5.89 -17.82
C LEU A 488 14.12 -6.70 -17.11
N PRO A 489 13.46 -6.11 -16.10
CA PRO A 489 12.26 -6.69 -15.49
C PRO A 489 11.16 -6.93 -16.53
N ALA A 490 10.47 -8.05 -16.46
CA ALA A 490 9.41 -8.37 -17.41
C ALA A 490 8.14 -7.53 -17.19
N TRP A 491 7.34 -7.39 -18.25
CA TRP A 491 6.02 -6.77 -18.19
C TRP A 491 5.05 -7.67 -17.43
N VAL A 492 4.22 -7.02 -16.63
CA VAL A 492 3.09 -7.65 -15.95
C VAL A 492 1.83 -6.86 -16.24
N SER A 493 0.71 -7.56 -16.39
CA SER A 493 -0.58 -6.89 -16.51
C SER A 493 -1.00 -6.26 -15.18
N GLN A 494 -2.02 -5.41 -15.24
CA GLN A 494 -2.83 -5.04 -14.09
C GLN A 494 -3.30 -6.31 -13.40
N VAL A 495 -3.38 -6.24 -12.08
CA VAL A 495 -3.86 -7.37 -11.30
C VAL A 495 -5.35 -7.61 -11.47
N ALA A 496 -5.69 -8.84 -11.83
CA ALA A 496 -6.99 -9.40 -11.55
C ALA A 496 -7.00 -10.01 -10.15
N SER A 497 -7.85 -9.47 -9.27
CA SER A 497 -8.00 -9.95 -7.89
C SER A 497 -9.40 -10.52 -7.72
N ALA A 498 -9.49 -11.72 -7.16
CA ALA A 498 -10.77 -12.32 -6.79
C ALA A 498 -10.67 -13.03 -5.44
N ARG A 499 -11.82 -13.24 -4.80
CA ARG A 499 -11.92 -13.93 -3.52
C ARG A 499 -12.75 -15.19 -3.66
N LEU A 500 -12.40 -16.22 -2.90
CA LEU A 500 -12.99 -17.53 -2.95
C LEU A 500 -13.23 -18.03 -1.53
N PHE A 501 -14.46 -18.44 -1.21
CA PHE A 501 -14.74 -19.19 0.02
C PHE A 501 -14.52 -20.68 -0.24
N LEU A 502 -13.61 -21.29 0.51
CA LEU A 502 -13.35 -22.72 0.41
C LEU A 502 -14.43 -23.54 1.16
N PRO A 503 -15.01 -24.59 0.55
CA PRO A 503 -16.01 -25.44 1.18
C PRO A 503 -15.47 -26.17 2.42
N ALA A 504 -16.40 -26.59 3.29
CA ALA A 504 -16.10 -27.55 4.35
C ALA A 504 -15.43 -28.80 3.76
N GLY A 505 -14.37 -29.30 4.39
CA GLY A 505 -13.63 -30.47 3.91
C GLY A 505 -12.54 -30.20 2.87
N ALA A 506 -12.42 -28.97 2.34
CA ALA A 506 -11.30 -28.60 1.46
C ALA A 506 -9.94 -28.90 2.12
N ARG A 507 -9.01 -29.42 1.31
CA ARG A 507 -7.64 -29.76 1.71
C ARG A 507 -6.61 -29.19 0.76
N LYS A 508 -6.95 -29.07 -0.51
CA LYS A 508 -6.04 -28.48 -1.50
C LYS A 508 -6.75 -27.49 -2.41
N LEU A 509 -6.01 -26.48 -2.85
CA LEU A 509 -6.40 -25.60 -3.95
C LEU A 509 -5.33 -25.71 -5.05
N ARG A 510 -5.76 -26.08 -6.26
CA ARG A 510 -4.94 -26.14 -7.47
C ARG A 510 -5.19 -24.93 -8.34
N VAL A 511 -4.12 -24.35 -8.87
CA VAL A 511 -4.16 -23.17 -9.73
C VAL A 511 -3.44 -23.46 -11.04
N GLU A 512 -4.18 -23.34 -12.14
CA GLU A 512 -3.71 -23.65 -13.49
C GLU A 512 -3.90 -22.44 -14.40
N ALA A 513 -2.91 -22.17 -15.25
CA ALA A 513 -3.00 -21.16 -16.30
C ALA A 513 -2.59 -21.76 -17.65
N PRO A 514 -3.25 -21.37 -18.76
CA PRO A 514 -2.90 -21.83 -20.11
C PRO A 514 -1.60 -21.19 -20.63
N ARG A 515 -1.12 -20.12 -19.97
CA ARG A 515 0.14 -19.42 -20.29
C ARG A 515 0.82 -18.91 -19.02
N SER A 516 2.06 -18.45 -19.14
CA SER A 516 2.85 -17.90 -18.04
C SER A 516 2.11 -16.77 -17.31
N THR A 517 1.82 -17.01 -16.04
CA THR A 517 0.98 -16.16 -15.21
C THR A 517 1.56 -16.07 -13.83
N ILE A 518 1.70 -14.85 -13.31
CA ILE A 518 2.09 -14.62 -11.92
C ILE A 518 0.86 -14.72 -11.04
N VAL A 519 0.94 -15.55 -10.01
CA VAL A 519 -0.10 -15.74 -9.01
C VAL A 519 0.47 -15.44 -7.62
N GLN A 520 -0.26 -14.63 -6.87
CA GLN A 520 -0.08 -14.44 -5.44
C GLN A 520 -1.37 -14.88 -4.73
N LEU A 521 -1.22 -15.67 -3.67
CA LEU A 521 -2.34 -16.24 -2.92
C LEU A 521 -2.28 -15.75 -1.48
N TYR A 522 -3.43 -15.43 -0.91
CA TYR A 522 -3.53 -14.90 0.44
C TYR A 522 -4.66 -15.57 1.21
N SER A 523 -4.42 -15.85 2.48
CA SER A 523 -5.47 -16.19 3.44
C SER A 523 -5.90 -14.96 4.21
N PHE A 524 -7.18 -14.91 4.57
CA PHE A 524 -7.73 -13.87 5.41
C PHE A 524 -7.58 -14.27 6.89
N LEU A 525 -6.99 -13.37 7.70
CA LEU A 525 -7.00 -13.44 9.15
C LEU A 525 -7.55 -12.10 9.67
N PRO A 526 -8.69 -12.08 10.37
CA PRO A 526 -9.23 -10.84 10.90
C PRO A 526 -8.26 -10.23 11.91
N GLY A 527 -7.99 -8.93 11.77
CA GLY A 527 -7.25 -8.13 12.75
C GLY A 527 -8.22 -7.28 13.58
N ASP A 528 -7.83 -6.95 14.81
CA ASP A 528 -8.64 -6.15 15.73
C ASP A 528 -8.48 -4.63 15.51
N GLN A 529 -7.54 -4.20 14.65
CA GLN A 529 -7.22 -2.81 14.40
C GLN A 529 -7.31 -2.46 12.91
N ALA A 530 -7.67 -1.21 12.63
CA ALA A 530 -7.67 -0.67 11.27
C ALA A 530 -6.24 -0.75 10.69
N LEU A 531 -6.12 -1.22 9.46
CA LEU A 531 -4.80 -1.34 8.81
C LEU A 531 -4.26 0.06 8.54
N ALA A 532 -3.14 0.41 9.16
CA ALA A 532 -2.44 1.65 8.88
C ALA A 532 -1.20 1.34 8.03
N PRO A 533 -0.78 2.26 7.14
CA PRO A 533 0.56 2.21 6.60
C PRO A 533 1.63 2.21 7.70
N VAL A 534 2.91 2.04 7.36
CA VAL A 534 4.04 2.30 8.27
C VAL A 534 4.65 3.66 7.91
N ALA A 535 5.24 4.36 8.89
CA ALA A 535 6.00 5.57 8.66
C ALA A 535 6.99 5.42 7.47
N PRO A 536 7.11 6.44 6.59
CA PRO A 536 6.57 7.80 6.71
C PRO A 536 5.10 7.94 6.24
N TYR A 537 4.48 6.88 5.71
CA TYR A 537 3.18 6.95 5.04
C TYR A 537 2.00 7.19 5.98
N THR A 538 2.22 7.12 7.28
CA THR A 538 1.25 7.39 8.35
C THR A 538 1.23 8.84 8.83
N GLU A 539 2.25 9.63 8.50
CA GLU A 539 2.44 10.96 9.11
C GLU A 539 1.51 12.02 8.54
N THR A 540 0.75 11.69 7.50
CA THR A 540 -0.06 12.63 6.72
C THR A 540 -1.49 12.15 6.60
N ALA A 541 -2.45 13.02 6.95
CA ALA A 541 -3.86 12.76 6.70
C ALA A 541 -4.16 12.88 5.19
N LEU A 542 -4.83 11.87 4.64
CA LEU A 542 -5.18 11.81 3.22
C LEU A 542 -6.69 12.04 3.05
N THR A 543 -7.07 12.80 2.02
CA THR A 543 -8.46 13.08 1.64
C THR A 543 -8.67 12.71 0.18
N GLY A 544 -9.62 11.82 -0.12
CA GLY A 544 -9.91 11.40 -1.50
C GLY A 544 -8.81 10.58 -2.20
N VAL A 545 -7.69 10.31 -1.52
CA VAL A 545 -6.57 9.51 -2.01
C VAL A 545 -6.12 8.49 -0.97
N ARG A 546 -5.32 7.51 -1.40
CA ARG A 546 -4.75 6.47 -0.53
C ARG A 546 -3.38 6.02 -1.03
N TRP A 547 -2.56 5.53 -0.12
CA TRP A 547 -1.31 4.87 -0.46
C TRP A 547 -1.56 3.51 -1.10
N ARG A 548 -1.04 3.32 -2.32
CA ARG A 548 -0.95 2.03 -3.01
C ARG A 548 0.39 1.38 -2.69
N ASN A 549 0.37 0.08 -2.40
CA ASN A 549 1.54 -0.77 -2.13
C ASN A 549 2.40 -0.37 -0.92
N ALA A 550 2.03 0.66 -0.15
CA ALA A 550 2.74 1.03 1.08
C ALA A 550 2.78 -0.15 2.06
N PRO A 551 3.89 -0.31 2.81
CA PRO A 551 3.93 -1.26 3.92
C PRO A 551 2.83 -0.95 4.93
N LEU A 552 2.18 -1.98 5.45
CA LEU A 552 1.19 -1.88 6.52
C LEU A 552 1.78 -2.37 7.84
N ASP A 553 1.35 -1.75 8.94
CA ASP A 553 1.73 -2.11 10.32
C ASP A 553 1.21 -3.50 10.72
N GLN A 554 -0.02 -3.79 10.30
CA GLN A 554 -0.71 -5.07 10.44
C GLN A 554 -1.23 -5.50 9.06
N ARG A 555 -1.55 -6.79 8.94
CA ARG A 555 -2.14 -7.34 7.71
C ARG A 555 -3.37 -8.14 8.11
N SER A 556 -4.43 -8.00 7.31
CA SER A 556 -5.56 -8.94 7.35
C SER A 556 -5.47 -10.00 6.24
N TRP A 557 -4.64 -9.75 5.24
CA TRP A 557 -4.34 -10.68 4.16
C TRP A 557 -2.89 -11.15 4.27
N HIS A 558 -2.70 -12.43 4.54
CA HIS A 558 -1.39 -13.04 4.72
C HIS A 558 -1.02 -13.85 3.50
N PRO A 559 0.18 -13.65 2.91
CA PRO A 559 0.59 -14.43 1.75
C PRO A 559 0.73 -15.90 2.12
N MET A 560 0.21 -16.77 1.26
CA MET A 560 0.33 -18.22 1.36
C MET A 560 1.47 -18.70 0.47
N ARG A 561 2.18 -19.74 0.91
CA ARG A 561 3.19 -20.42 0.11
C ARG A 561 2.63 -21.72 -0.48
N PRO A 562 2.95 -22.04 -1.75
CA PRO A 562 2.61 -23.32 -2.35
C PRO A 562 3.14 -24.51 -1.55
N ALA A 563 2.34 -25.57 -1.43
CA ALA A 563 2.72 -26.83 -0.81
C ALA A 563 3.87 -27.51 -1.59
N ASN A 564 3.90 -27.33 -2.91
CA ASN A 564 4.95 -27.85 -3.80
C ASN A 564 6.07 -26.83 -4.09
N LEU A 565 6.38 -25.94 -3.13
CA LEU A 565 7.38 -24.88 -3.27
C LEU A 565 8.72 -25.37 -3.84
N THR A 566 9.24 -26.50 -3.35
CA THR A 566 10.52 -27.05 -3.82
C THR A 566 10.51 -27.36 -5.31
N ALA A 567 9.43 -27.96 -5.81
CA ALA A 567 9.28 -28.27 -7.24
C ALA A 567 9.15 -26.99 -8.08
N LEU A 568 8.41 -26.00 -7.60
CA LEU A 568 8.29 -24.69 -8.25
C LEU A 568 9.64 -23.95 -8.31
N MET A 569 10.43 -24.00 -7.24
CA MET A 569 11.77 -23.40 -7.21
C MET A 569 12.72 -24.08 -8.20
N GLN A 570 12.71 -25.42 -8.27
CA GLN A 570 13.52 -26.17 -9.24
C GLN A 570 13.14 -25.83 -10.69
N GLY A 571 11.87 -25.54 -10.95
CA GLY A 571 11.38 -25.09 -12.26
C GLY A 571 11.56 -23.60 -12.56
N GLY A 572 12.23 -22.83 -11.69
CA GLY A 572 12.40 -21.38 -11.88
C GLY A 572 11.11 -20.56 -11.77
N ALA A 573 10.04 -21.13 -11.19
CA ALA A 573 8.73 -20.51 -11.11
C ALA A 573 8.60 -19.47 -9.96
N ARG A 574 9.57 -19.41 -9.04
CA ARG A 574 9.59 -18.40 -7.97
C ARG A 574 10.23 -17.11 -8.49
N MET A 575 9.59 -15.98 -8.22
CA MET A 575 10.08 -14.66 -8.63
C MET A 575 9.70 -13.56 -7.65
N GLU A 576 10.24 -12.37 -7.86
CA GLU A 576 9.88 -11.17 -7.10
C GLU A 576 9.08 -10.21 -7.98
N LEU A 577 7.87 -9.88 -7.53
CA LEU A 577 7.08 -8.80 -8.10
C LEU A 577 7.56 -7.49 -7.48
N LEU A 578 8.04 -6.59 -8.34
CA LEU A 578 8.41 -5.22 -8.02
C LEU A 578 7.17 -4.33 -8.18
N SER A 579 6.87 -3.50 -7.19
CA SER A 579 5.69 -2.63 -7.21
C SER A 579 5.98 -1.30 -6.52
N GLN A 580 5.70 -0.19 -7.18
CA GLN A 580 5.98 1.14 -6.61
C GLN A 580 4.91 1.59 -5.60
N VAL A 581 5.35 2.24 -4.53
CA VAL A 581 4.51 2.92 -3.55
C VAL A 581 4.14 4.31 -4.07
N ARG A 582 2.84 4.64 -4.07
CA ARG A 582 2.35 5.90 -4.61
C ARG A 582 0.98 6.26 -4.06
N LEU A 583 0.57 7.52 -4.17
CA LEU A 583 -0.83 7.91 -4.03
C LEU A 583 -1.63 7.44 -5.25
N GLU A 584 -2.83 6.95 -4.99
CA GLU A 584 -3.88 6.76 -5.98
C GLU A 584 -5.14 7.45 -5.50
N PRO A 585 -5.98 7.99 -6.40
CA PRO A 585 -7.33 8.37 -6.02
C PRO A 585 -8.00 7.19 -5.33
N VAL A 586 -8.72 7.47 -4.24
CA VAL A 586 -9.78 6.57 -3.82
C VAL A 586 -10.76 6.63 -4.98
N GLY A 587 -10.75 5.60 -5.85
CA GLY A 587 -11.74 5.50 -6.93
C GLY A 587 -13.13 5.71 -6.32
N PRO A 588 -14.12 6.24 -7.07
CA PRO A 588 -15.45 6.57 -6.54
C PRO A 588 -15.92 5.36 -5.74
N GLY A 589 -15.81 5.48 -4.42
CA GLY A 589 -15.82 4.32 -3.55
C GLY A 589 -17.27 3.92 -3.51
N ASP A 590 -17.66 2.89 -4.27
CA ASP A 590 -19.05 2.56 -4.57
C ASP A 590 -19.95 3.74 -4.22
N GLU A 591 -20.01 4.76 -5.08
CA GLU A 591 -21.29 5.45 -5.20
C GLU A 591 -22.21 4.30 -5.59
N ALA A 592 -22.78 3.67 -4.56
CA ALA A 592 -23.53 2.45 -4.67
C ALA A 592 -24.57 2.83 -5.68
N LEU A 593 -24.43 2.32 -6.91
CA LEU A 593 -25.27 2.71 -8.03
C LEU A 593 -26.67 2.77 -7.45
N PRO A 594 -27.34 3.94 -7.49
CA PRO A 594 -28.52 4.18 -6.70
C PRO A 594 -29.43 2.97 -6.91
N PRO A 595 -29.76 2.25 -5.83
CA PRO A 595 -30.20 0.89 -5.94
C PRO A 595 -31.31 0.77 -6.98
N SER A 596 -31.13 -0.05 -8.01
CA SER A 596 -32.11 -0.20 -9.06
C SER A 596 -33.31 -1.02 -8.56
N GLY A 597 -34.52 -0.59 -8.95
CA GLY A 597 -35.78 -1.25 -8.62
C GLY A 597 -36.60 -0.57 -7.51
N ASP A 598 -37.84 -1.05 -7.35
CA ASP A 598 -38.80 -0.48 -6.40
C ASP A 598 -38.42 -0.80 -4.95
N ALA A 599 -38.47 0.21 -4.08
CA ALA A 599 -38.20 0.04 -2.66
C ALA A 599 -39.30 -0.78 -1.98
N VAL A 600 -38.96 -1.94 -1.41
CA VAL A 600 -39.90 -2.77 -0.65
C VAL A 600 -39.69 -2.52 0.85
N VAL A 601 -40.73 -2.02 1.54
CA VAL A 601 -40.69 -1.83 3.00
C VAL A 601 -40.64 -3.17 3.71
N VAL A 602 -39.69 -3.33 4.64
CA VAL A 602 -39.50 -4.55 5.42
C VAL A 602 -39.83 -4.30 6.90
N ARG A 603 -40.44 -5.28 7.55
CA ARG A 603 -40.75 -5.24 8.98
C ARG A 603 -39.81 -6.17 9.76
N PRO A 604 -39.32 -5.77 10.94
CA PRO A 604 -38.60 -6.68 11.82
C PRO A 604 -39.46 -7.88 12.23
N TYR A 605 -38.80 -9.00 12.55
CA TYR A 605 -39.43 -10.15 13.20
C TYR A 605 -40.09 -9.75 14.53
N GLY A 606 -41.18 -10.44 14.86
CA GLY A 606 -41.95 -10.22 16.08
C GLY A 606 -42.94 -9.07 15.96
N SER A 607 -43.22 -8.41 17.07
CA SER A 607 -44.11 -7.25 17.15
C SER A 607 -43.48 -6.14 17.99
N PRO A 608 -42.34 -5.58 17.55
CA PRO A 608 -41.69 -4.49 18.27
C PRO A 608 -42.63 -3.28 18.36
N SER A 609 -42.48 -2.50 19.44
CA SER A 609 -43.19 -1.23 19.57
C SER A 609 -42.91 -0.32 18.37
N VAL A 610 -43.91 0.44 17.94
CA VAL A 610 -43.80 1.33 16.79
C VAL A 610 -43.96 2.79 17.21
N VAL A 611 -43.24 3.68 16.52
CA VAL A 611 -43.39 5.12 16.61
C VAL A 611 -43.71 5.66 15.23
N GLU A 612 -44.63 6.62 15.15
CA GLU A 612 -44.92 7.35 13.92
C GLU A 612 -44.05 8.61 13.87
N VAL A 613 -43.43 8.86 12.72
CA VAL A 613 -42.54 10.00 12.46
C VAL A 613 -42.99 10.70 11.18
N LEU A 614 -42.87 12.02 11.19
CA LEU A 614 -43.31 12.90 10.11
C LEU A 614 -42.10 13.49 9.42
N GLU A 615 -41.97 13.25 8.11
CA GLU A 615 -40.87 13.77 7.29
C GLU A 615 -41.38 14.85 6.34
N SER A 616 -40.60 15.89 6.08
CA SER A 616 -40.87 16.81 4.97
C SER A 616 -40.83 16.04 3.65
N ALA A 617 -41.81 16.28 2.78
CA ALA A 617 -41.85 15.69 1.44
C ALA A 617 -41.43 16.71 0.38
N ASP A 618 -40.67 16.25 -0.61
CA ASP A 618 -40.26 17.02 -1.78
C ASP A 618 -41.46 17.17 -2.75
N PRO A 619 -41.80 18.39 -3.21
CA PRO A 619 -42.94 18.62 -4.11
C PRO A 619 -42.90 17.85 -5.44
N ASP A 620 -41.72 17.47 -5.93
CA ASP A 620 -41.52 17.03 -7.32
C ASP A 620 -41.72 15.52 -7.60
N THR A 621 -42.13 14.72 -6.60
CA THR A 621 -42.37 13.28 -6.82
C THR A 621 -43.85 12.98 -7.10
N ALA A 622 -44.16 12.65 -8.35
CA ALA A 622 -45.53 12.48 -8.89
C ALA A 622 -46.45 11.50 -8.13
N ASP A 623 -45.90 10.58 -7.32
CA ASP A 623 -46.63 9.60 -6.51
C ASP A 623 -46.91 10.03 -5.05
N VAL A 624 -46.48 11.23 -4.65
CA VAL A 624 -46.50 11.67 -3.23
C VAL A 624 -47.85 12.22 -2.76
N VAL A 625 -48.70 12.69 -3.67
CA VAL A 625 -50.00 13.34 -3.34
C VAL A 625 -50.93 12.45 -2.50
N ARG A 626 -50.76 11.13 -2.52
CA ARG A 626 -51.63 10.17 -1.79
C ARG A 626 -51.31 10.00 -0.30
N ALA A 627 -50.20 10.55 0.21
CA ALA A 627 -49.74 10.29 1.58
C ALA A 627 -49.25 11.53 2.37
N LEU A 628 -49.61 12.73 1.92
CA LEU A 628 -49.22 13.99 2.57
C LEU A 628 -50.22 14.45 3.63
N SER A 629 -49.69 15.03 4.70
CA SER A 629 -50.42 15.61 5.81
C SER A 629 -49.97 17.05 6.07
N THR A 630 -50.88 17.87 6.58
CA THR A 630 -50.64 19.28 6.96
C THR A 630 -50.74 19.41 8.47
N ILE A 631 -49.82 20.14 9.10
CA ILE A 631 -49.92 20.47 10.53
C ILE A 631 -50.99 21.55 10.71
N LEU A 632 -51.89 21.33 11.67
CA LEU A 632 -52.85 22.32 12.14
C LEU A 632 -52.45 22.79 13.54
N GLU A 633 -52.11 24.07 13.67
CA GLU A 633 -51.87 24.72 14.96
C GLU A 633 -53.16 25.41 15.44
N PRO A 634 -53.58 25.23 16.70
CA PRO A 634 -54.76 25.92 17.23
C PRO A 634 -54.65 27.44 17.04
N GLY A 635 -55.68 28.05 16.45
CA GLY A 635 -55.75 29.49 16.20
C GLY A 635 -55.06 29.97 14.93
N ARG A 636 -54.38 29.09 14.17
CA ARG A 636 -53.71 29.44 12.92
C ARG A 636 -54.38 28.74 11.73
N ALA A 637 -54.82 29.55 10.76
CA ALA A 637 -55.40 29.04 9.53
C ALA A 637 -54.31 28.52 8.57
N VAL A 638 -54.59 27.41 7.88
CA VAL A 638 -53.70 26.83 6.88
C VAL A 638 -54.50 26.47 5.63
N ARG A 639 -54.01 26.83 4.44
CA ARG A 639 -54.65 26.41 3.17
C ARG A 639 -54.22 25.01 2.80
N ALA A 640 -55.17 24.10 2.63
CA ALA A 640 -54.95 22.71 2.25
C ALA A 640 -55.69 22.36 0.95
N GLN A 641 -55.10 21.46 0.17
CA GLN A 641 -55.67 20.97 -1.08
C GLN A 641 -56.51 19.72 -0.84
N PHE A 642 -57.76 19.75 -1.26
CA PHE A 642 -58.69 18.63 -1.24
C PHE A 642 -58.86 18.13 -2.68
N ASP A 643 -58.31 16.95 -3.00
CA ASP A 643 -58.43 16.34 -4.33
C ASP A 643 -59.49 15.22 -4.31
N ALA A 644 -60.32 15.15 -5.35
CA ALA A 644 -61.24 14.06 -5.61
C ALA A 644 -60.54 12.71 -5.82
N ARG A 645 -59.23 12.72 -6.14
CA ARG A 645 -58.38 11.53 -6.33
C ARG A 645 -57.88 10.89 -5.03
N THR A 646 -58.09 11.51 -3.86
CA THR A 646 -57.71 10.93 -2.56
C THR A 646 -58.89 10.10 -2.02
N PRO A 647 -58.84 8.75 -2.02
CA PRO A 647 -60.01 7.89 -1.83
C PRO A 647 -60.55 7.82 -0.39
N THR A 648 -59.97 8.57 0.54
CA THR A 648 -60.32 8.54 1.97
C THR A 648 -60.94 9.85 2.41
N ARG A 649 -61.93 9.82 3.32
CA ARG A 649 -62.48 11.05 3.92
C ARG A 649 -61.36 11.86 4.60
N PRO A 650 -61.46 13.21 4.61
CA PRO A 650 -60.50 14.00 5.36
C PRO A 650 -60.53 13.60 6.84
N GLU A 651 -59.35 13.49 7.43
CA GLU A 651 -59.12 12.99 8.79
C GLU A 651 -58.23 13.99 9.49
N VAL A 652 -58.65 14.38 10.70
CA VAL A 652 -57.82 15.13 11.62
C VAL A 652 -57.30 14.17 12.69
N ARG A 653 -55.99 14.00 12.74
CA ARG A 653 -55.28 13.26 13.78
C ARG A 653 -54.90 14.21 14.88
N LEU A 654 -55.24 13.88 16.12
CA LEU A 654 -54.97 14.71 17.28
C LEU A 654 -53.98 14.00 18.19
N SER A 655 -53.09 14.78 18.77
CA SER A 655 -52.25 14.33 19.87
C SER A 655 -52.10 15.42 20.90
N LEU A 656 -52.34 15.05 22.15
CA LEU A 656 -52.15 15.88 23.32
C LEU A 656 -50.80 15.57 23.98
N LYS A 657 -50.17 16.59 24.56
CA LYS A 657 -48.94 16.45 25.34
C LYS A 657 -49.16 15.66 26.64
N ASP A 658 -50.30 15.86 27.29
CA ASP A 658 -50.69 15.21 28.54
C ASP A 658 -52.21 14.97 28.63
N ALA A 659 -52.64 14.24 29.67
CA ALA A 659 -54.04 13.92 29.88
C ALA A 659 -54.87 15.06 30.49
N THR A 660 -54.25 16.17 30.88
CA THR A 660 -54.97 17.31 31.50
C THR A 660 -55.85 18.06 30.50
N ALA A 661 -55.53 17.93 29.22
CA ALA A 661 -56.28 18.51 28.12
C ALA A 661 -57.48 17.66 27.65
N LEU A 662 -57.71 16.48 28.24
CA LEU A 662 -58.90 15.66 27.94
C LEU A 662 -60.18 16.38 28.39
N GLY A 663 -61.27 16.19 27.64
CA GLY A 663 -62.56 16.85 27.90
C GLY A 663 -62.70 18.25 27.28
N ASN A 664 -61.61 18.84 26.74
CA ASN A 664 -61.70 20.09 25.99
C ASN A 664 -62.39 19.87 24.63
N GLU A 665 -63.06 20.91 24.15
CA GLU A 665 -63.63 20.93 22.80
C GLU A 665 -62.59 21.34 21.75
N VAL A 666 -62.73 20.74 20.58
CA VAL A 666 -62.00 21.08 19.37
C VAL A 666 -63.01 21.33 18.27
N GLU A 667 -62.87 22.48 17.62
CA GLU A 667 -63.68 22.89 16.48
C GLU A 667 -62.79 23.05 15.25
N VAL A 668 -63.15 22.41 14.16
CA VAL A 668 -62.52 22.56 12.85
C VAL A 668 -63.40 23.49 12.03
N LEU A 669 -62.81 24.57 11.54
CA LEU A 669 -63.44 25.52 10.63
C LEU A 669 -62.87 25.34 9.22
N LEU A 670 -63.74 25.49 8.24
CA LEU A 670 -63.41 25.48 6.83
C LEU A 670 -63.88 26.80 6.21
N ASP A 671 -62.97 27.55 5.59
CA ASP A 671 -63.23 28.84 4.97
C ASP A 671 -63.99 29.82 5.90
N GLY A 672 -63.65 29.78 7.20
CA GLY A 672 -64.26 30.61 8.24
C GLY A 672 -65.53 30.06 8.89
N GLU A 673 -66.12 28.99 8.35
CA GLU A 673 -67.37 28.39 8.86
C GLU A 673 -67.11 27.13 9.71
N PRO A 674 -67.85 26.89 10.81
CA PRO A 674 -67.71 25.66 11.61
C PRO A 674 -68.08 24.41 10.80
N LEU A 675 -67.10 23.53 10.60
CA LEU A 675 -67.28 22.27 9.86
C LEU A 675 -67.59 21.10 10.79
N HIS A 676 -66.82 20.96 11.87
CA HIS A 676 -66.92 19.82 12.76
C HIS A 676 -66.49 20.19 14.18
N ARG A 677 -67.25 19.73 15.18
CA ARG A 677 -66.94 19.95 16.61
C ARG A 677 -67.02 18.63 17.36
N PHE A 678 -66.03 18.39 18.23
CA PHE A 678 -65.97 17.18 19.06
C PHE A 678 -65.17 17.44 20.33
N THR A 679 -65.31 16.53 21.30
CA THR A 679 -64.60 16.57 22.58
C THR A 679 -63.42 15.61 22.57
N VAL A 680 -62.26 16.02 23.05
CA VAL A 680 -61.07 15.16 23.08
C VAL A 680 -61.20 14.12 24.19
N ARG A 681 -61.34 12.84 23.82
CA ARG A 681 -61.56 11.72 24.76
C ARG A 681 -60.32 10.89 25.06
N SER A 682 -59.27 11.01 24.24
CA SER A 682 -58.02 10.28 24.39
C SER A 682 -56.85 11.19 24.05
N THR A 683 -55.67 10.89 24.59
CA THR A 683 -54.44 11.65 24.30
C THR A 683 -53.99 11.52 22.85
N ARG A 684 -54.55 10.55 22.12
CA ARG A 684 -54.44 10.40 20.67
C ARG A 684 -55.79 9.97 20.12
N SER A 685 -56.35 10.72 19.17
CA SER A 685 -57.60 10.37 18.49
C SER A 685 -57.51 10.66 17.00
N ARG A 686 -58.44 10.06 16.25
CA ARG A 686 -58.63 10.28 14.82
C ARG A 686 -60.08 10.67 14.62
N GLU A 687 -60.30 11.86 14.09
CA GLU A 687 -61.63 12.38 13.81
C GLU A 687 -61.82 12.49 12.30
N LEU A 688 -62.86 11.83 11.79
CA LEU A 688 -63.22 11.89 10.38
C LEU A 688 -64.05 13.14 10.16
N LEU A 689 -63.59 14.02 9.28
CA LEU A 689 -64.35 15.17 8.86
C LEU A 689 -65.47 14.75 7.90
N PRO A 690 -66.55 15.55 7.80
CA PRO A 690 -67.53 15.41 6.73
C PRO A 690 -66.87 15.41 5.34
N PRO A 691 -67.48 14.77 4.33
CA PRO A 691 -67.02 14.90 2.95
C PRO A 691 -66.96 16.37 2.54
N LEU A 692 -65.84 16.77 1.92
CA LEU A 692 -65.61 18.15 1.48
C LEU A 692 -65.53 18.21 -0.05
N PRO A 693 -65.97 19.31 -0.67
CA PRO A 693 -65.80 19.52 -2.10
C PRO A 693 -64.30 19.54 -2.46
N PRO A 694 -63.94 19.14 -3.70
CA PRO A 694 -62.57 19.26 -4.17
C PRO A 694 -62.22 20.74 -4.38
N GLY A 695 -61.00 21.13 -4.02
CA GLY A 695 -60.53 22.51 -4.11
C GLY A 695 -59.47 22.87 -3.07
N GLU A 696 -59.01 24.12 -3.13
CA GLU A 696 -58.20 24.72 -2.08
C GLU A 696 -59.11 25.29 -1.00
N HIS A 697 -58.93 24.87 0.25
CA HIS A 697 -59.73 25.36 1.37
C HIS A 697 -58.83 25.84 2.50
N GLU A 698 -59.26 26.89 3.18
CA GLU A 698 -58.66 27.34 4.42
C GLU A 698 -59.19 26.49 5.59
N VAL A 699 -58.29 25.84 6.33
CA VAL A 699 -58.62 25.02 7.47
C VAL A 699 -58.06 25.68 8.72
N LEU A 700 -58.93 25.94 9.71
CA LEU A 700 -58.56 26.51 11.00
C LEU A 700 -59.01 25.57 12.12
N LEU A 701 -58.10 25.26 13.03
CA LEU A 701 -58.42 24.52 14.25
C LEU A 701 -58.60 25.50 15.41
N ARG A 702 -59.75 25.48 16.08
CA ARG A 702 -59.99 26.22 17.33
C ARG A 702 -60.07 25.23 18.49
N SER A 703 -59.24 25.43 19.51
CA SER A 703 -59.32 24.68 20.75
C SER A 703 -58.65 25.43 21.89
N SER A 704 -59.18 25.25 23.11
CA SER A 704 -58.55 25.68 24.36
C SER A 704 -57.63 24.61 24.97
N ALA A 705 -57.51 23.44 24.34
CA ALA A 705 -56.72 22.32 24.84
C ALA A 705 -55.21 22.67 24.86
N PRO A 706 -54.57 22.79 26.04
CA PRO A 706 -53.15 23.13 26.11
C PRO A 706 -52.29 22.01 25.52
N GLY A 707 -51.31 22.36 24.69
CA GLY A 707 -50.40 21.40 24.07
C GLY A 707 -51.04 20.48 23.03
N LEU A 708 -52.19 20.86 22.46
CA LEU A 708 -52.81 20.16 21.34
C LEU A 708 -51.98 20.33 20.06
N SER A 709 -51.65 19.19 19.44
CA SER A 709 -51.12 19.12 18.08
C SER A 709 -52.11 18.37 17.20
N ALA A 710 -52.31 18.86 15.99
CA ALA A 710 -53.23 18.26 15.04
C ALA A 710 -52.62 18.16 13.66
N MET A 711 -53.04 17.14 12.92
CA MET A 711 -52.63 16.92 11.54
C MET A 711 -53.83 16.58 10.67
N LEU A 712 -53.94 17.24 9.53
CA LEU A 712 -54.91 16.94 8.50
C LEU A 712 -54.27 16.02 7.46
N ASN A 713 -54.92 14.93 7.08
CA ASN A 713 -54.45 14.03 6.00
C ASN A 713 -54.66 14.60 4.58
N ARG A 714 -54.36 15.90 4.41
CA ARG A 714 -54.39 16.63 3.13
C ARG A 714 -53.10 17.42 2.97
N PRO A 715 -52.56 17.52 1.75
CA PRO A 715 -51.38 18.35 1.51
C PRO A 715 -51.69 19.84 1.66
N PRO A 716 -50.69 20.66 2.05
CA PRO A 716 -50.85 22.11 2.07
C PRO A 716 -50.83 22.67 0.64
N VAL A 717 -51.48 23.82 0.41
CA VAL A 717 -51.43 24.53 -0.89
C VAL A 717 -50.07 25.18 -1.13
N ALA A 718 -49.41 25.63 -0.05
CA ALA A 718 -48.08 26.23 -0.08
C ALA A 718 -47.19 25.59 1.00
N GLY A 719 -45.92 25.34 0.66
CA GLY A 719 -44.95 24.66 1.52
C GLY A 719 -44.86 23.15 1.29
N SER A 720 -43.96 22.47 2.02
CA SER A 720 -43.79 21.02 1.94
C SER A 720 -44.82 20.30 2.81
N GLY A 721 -45.54 19.34 2.22
CA GLY A 721 -46.40 18.44 2.98
C GLY A 721 -45.58 17.48 3.84
N LEU A 722 -46.18 16.92 4.89
CA LEU A 722 -45.53 15.94 5.74
C LEU A 722 -45.95 14.52 5.38
N ARG A 723 -44.98 13.61 5.32
CA ARG A 723 -45.23 12.18 5.10
C ARG A 723 -45.07 11.40 6.40
N SER A 724 -46.10 10.65 6.77
CA SER A 724 -46.08 9.79 7.94
C SER A 724 -45.34 8.48 7.67
N ARG A 725 -44.47 8.08 8.59
CA ARG A 725 -43.59 6.91 8.55
C ARG A 725 -43.66 6.13 9.84
N THR A 726 -43.69 4.81 9.74
CA THR A 726 -43.52 3.94 10.89
C THR A 726 -42.04 3.63 11.09
N VAL A 727 -41.55 3.83 12.32
CA VAL A 727 -40.18 3.51 12.75
C VAL A 727 -40.22 2.64 14.02
N TYR A 728 -39.15 1.92 14.28
CA TYR A 728 -39.02 0.96 15.37
C TYR A 728 -37.89 1.40 16.31
N PRO A 729 -38.10 1.49 17.64
CA PRO A 729 -37.02 1.75 18.59
C PRO A 729 -35.94 0.67 18.50
N VAL A 730 -34.69 1.07 18.42
CA VAL A 730 -33.53 0.18 18.40
C VAL A 730 -32.92 0.18 19.80
N GLY A 731 -33.29 -0.81 20.61
CA GLY A 731 -32.74 -1.00 21.95
C GLY A 731 -31.46 -1.85 21.96
N THR A 732 -30.95 -2.11 23.17
CA THR A 732 -29.83 -3.02 23.41
C THR A 732 -30.15 -4.49 23.06
N GLY A 733 -31.41 -4.89 23.10
CA GLY A 733 -31.85 -6.21 22.61
C GLY A 733 -31.80 -6.35 21.08
N GLY A 734 -31.69 -5.23 20.35
CA GLY A 734 -31.65 -5.16 18.90
C GLY A 734 -32.97 -5.50 18.19
N LEU A 735 -33.01 -5.26 16.88
CA LEU A 735 -34.10 -5.66 15.97
C LEU A 735 -33.56 -6.68 14.98
N ARG A 736 -34.36 -7.71 14.67
CA ARG A 736 -34.02 -8.73 13.66
C ARG A 736 -34.87 -8.50 12.41
N VAL A 737 -34.25 -8.31 11.26
CA VAL A 737 -34.92 -7.95 10.02
C VAL A 737 -34.73 -9.06 8.98
N PRO A 738 -35.82 -9.64 8.43
CA PRO A 738 -35.73 -10.63 7.38
C PRO A 738 -35.36 -9.99 6.04
N VAL A 739 -34.34 -10.53 5.37
CA VAL A 739 -33.94 -10.12 4.02
C VAL A 739 -33.93 -11.35 3.13
N ARG A 740 -34.78 -11.36 2.11
CA ARG A 740 -34.85 -12.45 1.13
C ARG A 740 -33.95 -12.14 -0.06
N LYS A 741 -32.96 -12.99 -0.30
CA LYS A 741 -32.09 -12.96 -1.48
C LYS A 741 -32.59 -14.00 -2.48
N THR A 742 -33.15 -13.55 -3.61
CA THR A 742 -33.78 -14.42 -4.60
C THR A 742 -32.79 -15.08 -5.57
N GLY A 743 -31.63 -14.46 -5.79
CA GLY A 743 -30.63 -14.91 -6.74
C GLY A 743 -29.18 -14.71 -6.28
N THR A 744 -28.25 -14.83 -7.23
CA THR A 744 -26.81 -14.71 -6.97
C THR A 744 -26.32 -13.28 -6.83
N GLY A 745 -27.02 -12.30 -7.43
CA GLY A 745 -26.71 -10.87 -7.31
C GLY A 745 -26.85 -10.33 -5.89
N SER A 746 -26.34 -9.12 -5.67
CA SER A 746 -26.40 -8.43 -4.38
C SER A 746 -27.80 -7.90 -4.05
N VAL A 747 -28.13 -7.83 -2.76
CA VAL A 747 -29.38 -7.26 -2.23
C VAL A 747 -29.04 -6.30 -1.09
N THR A 748 -29.56 -5.07 -1.15
CA THR A 748 -29.24 -4.05 -0.13
C THR A 748 -30.43 -3.77 0.76
N LEU A 749 -30.25 -4.00 2.06
CA LEU A 749 -31.14 -3.53 3.11
C LEU A 749 -30.72 -2.11 3.52
N ASN A 750 -31.51 -1.12 3.13
CA ASN A 750 -31.32 0.24 3.59
C ASN A 750 -32.02 0.45 4.94
N ILE A 751 -31.24 0.88 5.92
CA ILE A 751 -31.70 1.19 7.27
C ILE A 751 -31.70 2.71 7.39
N VAL A 752 -32.88 3.32 7.56
CA VAL A 752 -32.94 4.75 7.92
C VAL A 752 -33.01 4.87 9.42
N VAL A 753 -31.94 5.39 10.01
CA VAL A 753 -31.76 5.58 11.46
C VAL A 753 -32.06 7.02 11.82
N TYR A 754 -32.85 7.22 12.88
CA TYR A 754 -33.22 8.50 13.44
C TYR A 754 -32.58 8.65 14.82
N THR A 755 -31.95 9.80 15.08
CA THR A 755 -31.38 10.16 16.40
C THR A 755 -31.73 11.62 16.74
N PRO A 756 -31.61 12.04 18.01
CA PRO A 756 -31.88 13.44 18.40
C PRO A 756 -30.77 14.43 18.02
N VAL A 757 -29.56 13.97 17.72
CA VAL A 757 -28.39 14.80 17.35
C VAL A 757 -28.23 14.86 15.83
N ALA A 758 -27.87 16.03 15.27
CA ALA A 758 -27.71 16.23 13.83
C ALA A 758 -26.27 15.96 13.36
N GLU A 759 -25.30 16.37 14.15
CA GLU A 759 -23.87 16.31 13.86
C GLU A 759 -23.36 14.86 13.82
N ALA A 760 -22.24 14.65 13.12
CA ALA A 760 -21.46 13.44 13.26
C ALA A 760 -20.95 13.36 14.71
N SER A 761 -21.22 12.25 15.38
CA SER A 761 -20.78 12.05 16.76
C SER A 761 -20.29 10.62 16.97
N THR A 762 -19.27 10.46 17.80
CA THR A 762 -18.68 9.15 18.12
C THR A 762 -19.54 8.31 19.08
N GLY A 763 -20.59 8.91 19.64
CA GLY A 763 -21.47 8.34 20.66
C GLY A 763 -22.48 7.32 20.14
N PRO A 764 -23.39 7.68 19.20
CA PRO A 764 -24.36 6.76 18.64
C PRO A 764 -23.73 5.89 17.56
N ARG A 765 -23.53 4.61 17.86
CA ARG A 765 -23.05 3.60 16.91
C ARG A 765 -24.12 2.54 16.65
N LEU A 766 -24.16 2.03 15.43
CA LEU A 766 -25.06 0.95 15.03
C LEU A 766 -24.26 -0.33 14.80
N SER A 767 -24.49 -1.34 15.64
CA SER A 767 -23.96 -2.69 15.40
C SER A 767 -24.91 -3.44 14.45
N VAL A 768 -24.34 -4.08 13.44
CA VAL A 768 -25.04 -4.88 12.42
C VAL A 768 -24.43 -6.27 12.38
N THR A 769 -25.27 -7.30 12.45
CA THR A 769 -24.87 -8.72 12.40
C THR A 769 -25.75 -9.46 11.40
N VAL A 770 -25.16 -10.11 10.41
CA VAL A 770 -25.85 -10.94 9.41
C VAL A 770 -25.82 -12.39 9.88
N ASP A 771 -26.99 -13.04 9.94
CA ASP A 771 -27.17 -14.45 10.32
C ASP A 771 -26.45 -14.85 11.61
N GLY A 772 -26.44 -13.95 12.60
CA GLY A 772 -25.78 -14.19 13.89
C GLY A 772 -24.25 -14.32 13.79
N GLY A 773 -23.62 -13.68 12.79
CA GLY A 773 -22.18 -13.68 12.59
C GLY A 773 -21.68 -14.80 11.69
N ASN A 774 -22.58 -15.70 11.25
CA ASN A 774 -22.24 -16.86 10.43
C ASN A 774 -23.17 -16.95 9.20
N PRO A 775 -23.07 -15.99 8.27
CA PRO A 775 -23.89 -16.03 7.07
C PRO A 775 -23.60 -17.26 6.22
N VAL A 776 -24.64 -17.80 5.57
CA VAL A 776 -24.49 -18.92 4.65
C VAL A 776 -23.84 -18.42 3.37
N ARG A 777 -22.58 -18.83 3.15
CA ARG A 777 -21.76 -18.37 2.02
C ARG A 777 -21.77 -19.35 0.86
N ARG A 778 -21.60 -18.83 -0.35
CA ARG A 778 -21.38 -19.63 -1.57
C ARG A 778 -19.94 -20.09 -1.62
N ALA A 779 -19.74 -21.39 -1.50
CA ALA A 779 -18.42 -21.99 -1.60
C ALA A 779 -18.00 -22.19 -3.06
N SER A 780 -16.69 -22.18 -3.33
CA SER A 780 -16.10 -22.46 -4.64
C SER A 780 -16.56 -21.54 -5.77
N VAL A 781 -17.02 -20.32 -5.45
CA VAL A 781 -17.38 -19.28 -6.42
C VAL A 781 -16.51 -18.06 -6.18
N LEU A 782 -15.99 -17.48 -7.26
CA LEU A 782 -15.29 -16.21 -7.18
C LEU A 782 -16.27 -15.07 -6.95
N VAL A 783 -15.97 -14.26 -5.96
CA VAL A 783 -16.81 -13.15 -5.54
C VAL A 783 -16.00 -11.85 -5.56
N PRO A 784 -16.53 -10.79 -6.17
CA PRO A 784 -15.87 -9.49 -6.16
C PRO A 784 -15.92 -8.86 -4.76
N HIS A 785 -17.03 -9.05 -4.05
CA HIS A 785 -17.28 -8.49 -2.72
C HIS A 785 -17.51 -9.57 -1.68
N VAL A 786 -17.16 -9.26 -0.44
CA VAL A 786 -17.42 -10.12 0.73
C VAL A 786 -18.25 -9.33 1.73
N THR A 787 -19.47 -9.77 1.98
CA THR A 787 -20.31 -9.21 3.04
C THR A 787 -19.67 -9.45 4.40
N ARG A 788 -19.44 -8.36 5.16
CA ARG A 788 -19.04 -8.44 6.57
C ARG A 788 -20.15 -9.17 7.33
N ALA A 789 -19.79 -10.21 8.08
CA ALA A 789 -20.76 -10.88 8.94
C ALA A 789 -21.19 -9.98 10.10
N GLU A 790 -20.27 -9.16 10.61
CA GLU A 790 -20.49 -8.23 11.72
C GLU A 790 -19.76 -6.91 11.43
N ARG A 791 -20.38 -5.79 11.80
CA ARG A 791 -19.74 -4.47 11.77
C ARG A 791 -20.40 -3.51 12.75
N THR A 792 -19.64 -2.50 13.18
CA THR A 792 -20.18 -1.36 13.92
C THR A 792 -19.97 -0.10 13.11
N VAL A 793 -21.05 0.63 12.86
CA VAL A 793 -21.07 1.84 12.02
C VAL A 793 -21.20 3.06 12.91
N VAL A 794 -20.33 4.05 12.73
CA VAL A 794 -20.49 5.39 13.30
C VAL A 794 -21.48 6.14 12.43
N LEU A 795 -22.44 6.84 13.03
CA LEU A 795 -23.45 7.55 12.27
C LEU A 795 -22.88 8.87 11.73
N PRO A 796 -22.95 9.13 10.40
CA PRO A 796 -22.44 10.36 9.78
C PRO A 796 -23.27 11.59 10.20
N ALA A 797 -22.94 12.80 9.76
CA ALA A 797 -23.85 13.94 9.93
C ALA A 797 -25.14 13.71 9.12
N SER A 798 -26.27 14.25 9.58
CA SER A 798 -27.53 14.19 8.81
C SER A 798 -27.58 15.31 7.78
N GLU A 799 -27.82 14.94 6.53
CA GLU A 799 -28.05 15.88 5.41
C GLU A 799 -29.54 16.14 5.15
N ARG A 800 -30.43 15.52 5.93
CA ARG A 800 -31.88 15.59 5.74
C ARG A 800 -32.52 16.56 6.70
N ASP A 801 -33.62 17.16 6.26
CA ASP A 801 -34.51 17.91 7.14
C ASP A 801 -34.92 17.06 8.36
N PRO A 802 -35.00 17.67 9.55
CA PRO A 802 -35.37 16.96 10.76
C PRO A 802 -36.80 16.44 10.65
N ALA A 803 -36.97 15.16 10.95
CA ALA A 803 -38.27 14.53 11.08
C ALA A 803 -38.84 14.78 12.50
N MET A 804 -40.16 14.78 12.62
CA MET A 804 -40.86 15.03 13.88
C MET A 804 -41.60 13.77 14.35
N PRO A 805 -41.34 13.25 15.57
CA PRO A 805 -42.14 12.17 16.12
C PRO A 805 -43.58 12.64 16.36
N ALA A 806 -44.55 11.85 15.91
CA ALA A 806 -45.97 12.19 16.00
C ALA A 806 -46.39 12.42 17.46
N GLY A 807 -47.06 13.56 17.68
CA GLY A 807 -47.53 13.96 19.00
C GLY A 807 -46.49 14.61 19.91
N ARG A 808 -45.28 14.90 19.39
CA ARG A 808 -44.23 15.63 20.11
C ARG A 808 -43.73 16.81 19.26
N PRO A 809 -44.59 17.82 19.04
CA PRO A 809 -44.20 19.00 18.27
C PRO A 809 -42.96 19.67 18.91
N GLY A 810 -42.00 20.07 18.09
CA GLY A 810 -40.74 20.69 18.52
C GLY A 810 -39.60 19.71 18.80
N VAL A 811 -39.86 18.40 18.92
CA VAL A 811 -38.79 17.38 18.97
C VAL A 811 -38.32 17.11 17.55
N LYS A 812 -37.00 17.18 17.34
CA LYS A 812 -36.36 16.97 16.04
C LYS A 812 -35.57 15.67 16.05
N TRP A 813 -35.80 14.81 15.07
CA TRP A 813 -35.06 13.58 14.83
C TRP A 813 -34.39 13.64 13.46
N TYR A 814 -33.10 13.40 13.43
CA TYR A 814 -32.26 13.54 12.25
C TYR A 814 -32.04 12.17 11.60
N ALA A 815 -32.45 12.05 10.34
CA ALA A 815 -32.44 10.80 9.60
C ALA A 815 -31.11 10.59 8.87
N ARG A 816 -30.60 9.35 8.92
CA ARG A 816 -29.38 8.91 8.21
C ARG A 816 -29.64 7.56 7.56
N THR A 817 -28.99 7.27 6.45
CA THR A 817 -29.13 5.98 5.78
C THR A 817 -27.87 5.14 6.02
N VAL A 818 -28.05 3.92 6.50
CA VAL A 818 -26.99 2.92 6.67
C VAL A 818 -27.34 1.73 5.77
N PRO A 819 -26.65 1.54 4.64
CA PRO A 819 -26.91 0.42 3.72
C PRO A 819 -26.24 -0.85 4.21
N VAL A 820 -26.95 -1.98 4.26
CA VAL A 820 -26.40 -3.32 4.54
C VAL A 820 -26.55 -4.17 3.29
N THR A 821 -25.46 -4.41 2.58
CA THR A 821 -25.45 -5.17 1.33
C THR A 821 -25.12 -6.65 1.57
N LEU A 822 -26.05 -7.53 1.21
CA LEU A 822 -25.81 -8.97 1.08
C LEU A 822 -25.29 -9.24 -0.34
N GLY A 823 -23.98 -9.41 -0.47
CA GLY A 823 -23.26 -9.50 -1.74
C GLY A 823 -23.38 -10.85 -2.43
N GLU A 824 -22.60 -11.01 -3.50
CA GLU A 824 -22.57 -12.21 -4.34
C GLU A 824 -22.02 -13.43 -3.60
N ASP A 825 -21.35 -13.22 -2.47
CA ASP A 825 -20.82 -14.23 -1.56
C ASP A 825 -21.88 -14.89 -0.68
N ILE A 826 -23.00 -14.21 -0.45
CA ILE A 826 -24.11 -14.76 0.34
C ILE A 826 -24.98 -15.65 -0.53
N ALA A 827 -25.30 -16.86 -0.04
CA ALA A 827 -26.16 -17.81 -0.74
C ALA A 827 -27.57 -17.25 -0.93
N PRO A 828 -28.29 -17.58 -2.02
CA PRO A 828 -29.71 -17.25 -2.13
C PRO A 828 -30.51 -17.90 -0.99
N GLY A 829 -31.46 -17.17 -0.40
CA GLY A 829 -32.18 -17.65 0.77
C GLY A 829 -32.82 -16.54 1.60
N MET A 830 -33.32 -16.92 2.77
CA MET A 830 -33.78 -15.98 3.79
C MET A 830 -32.65 -15.73 4.77
N HIS A 831 -32.25 -14.47 4.91
CA HIS A 831 -31.23 -14.02 5.84
C HIS A 831 -31.84 -13.17 6.94
N THR A 832 -31.19 -13.13 8.08
CA THR A 832 -31.57 -12.26 9.20
C THR A 832 -30.49 -11.24 9.45
N VAL A 833 -30.82 -9.96 9.28
CA VAL A 833 -29.96 -8.85 9.68
C VAL A 833 -30.39 -8.38 11.07
N ARG A 834 -29.54 -8.56 12.07
CA ARG A 834 -29.73 -8.00 13.42
C ARG A 834 -29.08 -6.63 13.47
N ILE A 835 -29.80 -5.64 14.00
CA ILE A 835 -29.29 -4.30 14.25
C ILE A 835 -29.41 -3.97 15.74
N GLN A 836 -28.43 -3.29 16.31
CA GLN A 836 -28.40 -2.95 17.74
C GLN A 836 -27.76 -1.59 17.96
N ALA A 837 -28.37 -0.78 18.83
CA ALA A 837 -27.79 0.49 19.23
C ALA A 837 -26.64 0.26 20.21
N VAL A 838 -25.51 0.92 19.96
CA VAL A 838 -24.32 0.93 20.80
C VAL A 838 -24.05 2.36 21.23
N GLY A 839 -24.25 2.65 22.52
CA GLY A 839 -24.15 3.99 23.08
C GLY A 839 -25.36 4.36 23.93
N PRO A 840 -25.31 5.51 24.63
CA PRO A 840 -26.38 5.95 25.52
C PRO A 840 -27.56 6.60 24.80
N GLU A 841 -27.38 7.03 23.54
CA GLU A 841 -28.41 7.77 22.81
C GLU A 841 -29.52 6.85 22.27
N PRO A 842 -30.79 7.27 22.37
CA PRO A 842 -31.90 6.50 21.82
C PRO A 842 -31.91 6.57 20.29
N MET A 843 -32.23 5.44 19.65
CA MET A 843 -32.29 5.32 18.19
C MET A 843 -33.61 4.71 17.75
N TRP A 844 -34.05 5.10 16.55
CA TRP A 844 -35.18 4.47 15.85
C TRP A 844 -34.77 4.15 14.42
N ALA A 845 -35.31 3.07 13.86
CA ALA A 845 -34.98 2.64 12.51
C ALA A 845 -36.21 2.26 11.70
N ARG A 846 -36.14 2.44 10.38
CA ARG A 846 -37.03 1.81 9.40
C ARG A 846 -36.21 1.12 8.31
N PHE A 847 -36.84 0.20 7.60
CA PHE A 847 -36.15 -0.74 6.73
C PHE A 847 -36.82 -0.82 5.36
N PHE A 848 -36.00 -0.83 4.32
CA PHE A 848 -36.45 -1.12 2.97
C PHE A 848 -35.34 -1.82 2.19
N VAL A 849 -35.74 -2.68 1.27
CA VAL A 849 -34.83 -3.48 0.46
C VAL A 849 -34.93 -3.03 -1.00
N PHE A 850 -33.79 -3.00 -1.67
CA PHE A 850 -33.66 -2.79 -3.11
C PHE A 850 -32.88 -3.93 -3.78
N GLY A 851 -32.80 -3.91 -5.11
CA GLY A 851 -31.87 -4.75 -5.86
C GLY A 851 -32.32 -6.20 -6.02
N GLN A 852 -33.63 -6.48 -6.12
CA GLN A 852 -34.11 -7.83 -6.42
C GLN A 852 -33.90 -8.24 -7.89
N SER A 853 -33.16 -7.46 -8.70
CA SER A 853 -32.99 -7.72 -10.13
C SER A 853 -31.97 -8.84 -10.39
N LEU A 854 -32.23 -9.58 -11.48
CA LEU A 854 -31.51 -10.77 -11.95
C LEU A 854 -30.18 -10.46 -12.68
N GLU A 855 -29.63 -9.25 -12.58
CA GLU A 855 -28.46 -8.90 -13.38
C GLU A 855 -27.19 -9.57 -12.87
N ASN A 856 -26.84 -10.64 -13.58
CA ASN A 856 -25.56 -11.33 -13.54
C ASN A 856 -24.50 -10.38 -14.12
N THR A 857 -24.10 -9.37 -13.35
CA THR A 857 -22.97 -8.53 -13.73
C THR A 857 -21.72 -9.40 -13.66
N ALA A 858 -21.07 -9.60 -14.82
CA ALA A 858 -19.75 -10.21 -14.90
C ALA A 858 -18.81 -9.53 -13.91
N PRO A 859 -17.82 -10.25 -13.34
CA PRO A 859 -16.82 -9.66 -12.47
C PRO A 859 -16.21 -8.43 -13.16
N ARG A 860 -16.52 -7.24 -12.64
CA ARG A 860 -15.94 -5.99 -13.14
C ARG A 860 -14.50 -5.93 -12.69
N GLU A 861 -13.62 -5.73 -13.66
CA GLU A 861 -12.20 -5.44 -13.45
C GLU A 861 -12.05 -4.11 -12.72
N TRP A 862 -10.98 -3.99 -11.93
CA TRP A 862 -10.53 -2.83 -11.15
C TRP A 862 -11.20 -2.56 -9.78
N ASN A 863 -10.53 -2.99 -8.72
CA ASN A 863 -9.65 -2.14 -7.89
C ASN A 863 -9.01 -3.03 -6.82
N ARG A 864 -7.69 -3.24 -6.84
CA ARG A 864 -6.92 -3.87 -5.74
C ARG A 864 -6.85 -3.01 -4.48
N GLY A 865 -7.81 -2.09 -4.39
CA GLY A 865 -7.67 -0.88 -3.67
C GLY A 865 -8.04 -1.03 -2.22
N GLY A 866 -7.27 -1.81 -1.47
CA GLY A 866 -7.39 -1.85 -0.02
C GLY A 866 -8.85 -1.95 0.41
N TRP A 867 -9.56 -2.98 -0.03
CA TRP A 867 -10.76 -3.38 0.68
C TRP A 867 -10.30 -3.89 2.04
N GLN A 868 -10.16 -2.96 2.99
CA GLN A 868 -10.65 -3.26 4.31
C GLN A 868 -12.10 -3.71 4.06
N LEU A 869 -12.49 -4.86 4.64
CA LEU A 869 -13.84 -5.02 5.19
C LEU A 869 -14.32 -3.57 5.52
N GLU A 870 -15.43 -3.04 4.98
CA GLU A 870 -15.85 -1.62 5.13
C GLU A 870 -15.36 -0.93 6.43
N GLU A 871 -14.24 -0.23 6.37
CA GLU A 871 -13.71 0.60 7.44
C GLU A 871 -13.32 1.93 6.85
N ALA A 872 -13.73 2.97 7.56
CA ALA A 872 -13.62 4.41 7.28
C ALA A 872 -14.66 4.95 6.27
N LEU A 873 -15.64 5.77 6.66
CA LEU A 873 -15.84 6.54 7.92
C LEU A 873 -17.33 6.77 8.18
#